data_AF-A0A7L3M332-F1
#
_entry.id   AF-A0A7L3M332-F1
#
_cell.length_a   1.000
_cell.length_b   1.000
_cell.length_c   1.000
_cell.angle_alpha   90.00
_cell.angle_beta   90.00
_cell.angle_gamma   90.00
#
_symmetry.space_group_name_H-M   'P 1'
#
loop_
_entity.id
_entity.type
_entity.pdbx_description
1 polymer ?
#
loop_
_entity_poly.entity_id
_entity_poly.type
_entity_poly.pdbx_seq_one_letter_code
_entity_poly.pdbx_strand_id
1 'polypeptide(L)'
;EKNYIKGTADFFAFSFGPSNFKPPNTLAKMGQNLSLNLREVLNWIKLEYNSPRILIAENGWFTDSHVKTDDTTAIYMMKNFINKVLQGLSTVATFIFTHYSLILLPSFYWQIVKHNFKPGGGIIFLSSALYYKQIIQENGFFPKDSTPNLQAQFSCDFSWGVTESVLKAESAASSPQFCDSSLYLWNVTGDGLLHKVEGVKLKTRPAQCTDFVSIKKQLDLLEKMKVTHYRFALDWSLILPNGDLSVVNRQVLRYYRCVISEVLKLNIQSMVTLYYPTHTYLGLPAPLLQTGGWLNQSTAYAFQDYAALCFRELGDLVKLWITINEPNQLSNVYNRSSNDTYRAAHNLLIAHAMAWRIYDEQYRSSQYGKVSLSLHSDWAEPANPFFESHSKAASRFLQFEIGWFANPIFKTGDYPATMREYITFKNRKGLSYTLLPSFTSEEKQLVKGAADFYALNHFTTRFVIHEPQNGSQYEFDRDIQFLQDITCLSSPSRLAVVPWGIRKVLRWIKKTYGDMDIYITANGIDDPSLDNDELRNYYLGKYVQEVLKAYYIDEVKIKGYYAFKLTEEKSKPRFGFFTSDSKGKPSIKFYNSLISNNGFPADYSVCGASSHEKQCSFCLFISQKKPLIFFACCLFSTLILLLAIIFFHKRKRRKHFKAKSIKCICVSF
;
A
#
# COMPACT_ATOMS: atom_id res chain seq x y z
N GLU A 1 32.66 -56.56 -25.46
CA GLU A 1 32.06 -55.26 -25.87
C GLU A 1 31.47 -54.47 -24.71
N LYS A 2 30.46 -54.98 -23.98
CA LYS A 2 29.85 -54.25 -22.84
C LYS A 2 30.85 -53.72 -21.82
N ASN A 3 31.85 -54.51 -21.44
CA ASN A 3 32.91 -54.09 -20.51
C ASN A 3 33.90 -53.08 -21.11
N TYR A 4 34.00 -52.98 -22.45
CA TYR A 4 34.82 -51.98 -23.12
C TYR A 4 34.13 -50.62 -23.23
N ILE A 5 32.78 -50.58 -23.20
CA ILE A 5 31.99 -49.35 -23.31
C ILE A 5 31.60 -48.83 -21.93
N LYS A 6 31.37 -49.73 -20.96
CA LYS A 6 31.00 -49.33 -19.60
C LYS A 6 32.15 -48.55 -18.96
N GLY A 7 31.88 -47.29 -18.60
CA GLY A 7 32.84 -46.43 -17.91
C GLY A 7 33.81 -45.67 -18.81
N THR A 8 33.57 -45.57 -20.12
CA THR A 8 34.41 -44.80 -21.06
C THR A 8 34.17 -43.29 -21.03
N ALA A 9 33.66 -42.75 -19.93
CA ALA A 9 33.40 -41.32 -19.76
C ALA A 9 33.74 -40.90 -18.32
N ASP A 10 34.68 -39.96 -18.19
CA ASP A 10 35.16 -39.48 -16.89
C ASP A 10 34.13 -38.59 -16.17
N PHE A 11 33.20 -38.03 -16.93
CA PHE A 11 32.07 -37.22 -16.49
C PHE A 11 30.94 -37.27 -17.53
N PHE A 12 29.75 -36.87 -17.11
CA PHE A 12 28.57 -36.80 -17.96
C PHE A 12 28.53 -35.43 -18.64
N ALA A 13 28.91 -35.35 -19.91
CA ALA A 13 28.76 -34.15 -20.73
C ALA A 13 27.32 -34.03 -21.23
N PHE A 14 26.60 -33.00 -20.80
CA PHE A 14 25.18 -32.80 -21.10
C PHE A 14 24.95 -31.56 -21.97
N SER A 15 24.25 -31.73 -23.09
CA SER A 15 23.77 -30.65 -23.96
C SER A 15 22.27 -30.46 -23.75
N PHE A 16 21.86 -29.22 -23.51
CA PHE A 16 20.47 -28.83 -23.34
C PHE A 16 20.21 -27.48 -23.99
N GLY A 17 19.86 -27.51 -25.27
CA GLY A 17 19.66 -26.33 -26.09
C GLY A 17 18.61 -26.52 -27.17
N PRO A 18 18.36 -25.51 -28.01
CA PRO A 18 17.35 -25.57 -29.06
C PRO A 18 17.59 -26.70 -30.07
N SER A 19 18.84 -27.15 -30.22
CA SER A 19 19.25 -28.32 -31.01
C SER A 19 18.49 -29.60 -30.62
N ASN A 20 18.11 -29.76 -29.35
CA ASN A 20 17.34 -30.91 -28.87
C ASN A 20 15.83 -30.76 -29.12
N PHE A 21 15.32 -29.53 -29.26
CA PHE A 21 13.87 -29.25 -29.30
C PHE A 21 13.36 -28.83 -30.67
N LYS A 22 14.26 -28.43 -31.58
CA LYS A 22 13.94 -27.91 -32.91
C LYS A 22 14.75 -28.63 -33.98
N PRO A 23 14.13 -29.00 -35.12
CA PRO A 23 12.69 -28.93 -35.43
C PRO A 23 11.82 -29.86 -34.55
N PRO A 24 10.48 -29.74 -34.56
CA PRO A 24 9.60 -30.49 -33.65
C PRO A 24 9.70 -32.03 -33.75
N ASN A 25 10.26 -32.54 -34.84
CA ASN A 25 10.42 -33.96 -35.13
C ASN A 25 11.74 -34.54 -34.59
N THR A 26 12.58 -33.74 -33.92
CA THR A 26 13.87 -34.18 -33.38
C THR A 26 13.72 -35.25 -32.29
N LEU A 27 12.60 -35.29 -31.57
CA LEU A 27 12.36 -36.22 -30.46
C LEU A 27 10.98 -36.87 -30.55
N ALA A 28 10.93 -38.19 -30.38
CA ALA A 28 9.68 -38.94 -30.29
C ALA A 28 8.97 -38.60 -28.96
N LYS A 29 7.86 -37.88 -29.04
CA LYS A 29 7.15 -37.35 -27.85
C LYS A 29 6.25 -38.37 -27.15
N MET A 30 5.91 -39.48 -27.80
CA MET A 30 5.03 -40.53 -27.24
C MET A 30 3.73 -39.99 -26.61
N GLY A 31 3.13 -38.97 -27.21
CA GLY A 31 1.92 -38.30 -26.69
C GLY A 31 2.12 -37.39 -25.48
N GLN A 32 3.36 -37.16 -25.04
CA GLN A 32 3.70 -36.29 -23.92
C GLN A 32 4.04 -34.86 -24.35
N ASN A 33 3.98 -33.95 -23.38
CA ASN A 33 4.35 -32.55 -23.57
C ASN A 33 5.86 -32.34 -23.36
N LEU A 34 6.48 -31.54 -24.24
CA LEU A 34 7.86 -31.11 -24.05
C LEU A 34 7.95 -30.07 -22.92
N SER A 35 8.94 -30.22 -22.06
CA SER A 35 9.22 -29.31 -20.95
C SER A 35 10.67 -28.83 -21.02
N LEU A 36 10.89 -27.52 -20.80
CA LEU A 36 12.23 -26.92 -20.70
C LEU A 36 12.76 -26.95 -19.25
N ASN A 37 12.30 -27.90 -18.43
CA ASN A 37 12.66 -27.98 -17.02
C ASN A 37 14.01 -28.69 -16.81
N LEU A 38 15.09 -27.91 -16.96
CA LEU A 38 16.46 -28.40 -16.79
C LEU A 38 16.70 -29.09 -15.43
N ARG A 39 16.02 -28.65 -14.36
CA ARG A 39 16.16 -29.25 -13.02
C ARG A 39 15.69 -30.71 -12.98
N GLU A 40 14.56 -31.01 -13.60
CA GLU A 40 14.02 -32.38 -13.63
C GLU A 40 14.93 -33.31 -14.44
N VAL A 41 15.46 -32.84 -15.56
CA VAL A 41 16.36 -33.65 -16.39
C VAL A 41 17.68 -33.92 -15.67
N LEU A 42 18.24 -32.95 -14.95
CA LEU A 42 19.44 -33.16 -14.13
C LEU A 42 19.19 -34.17 -13.00
N ASN A 43 18.02 -34.11 -12.36
CA ASN A 43 17.61 -35.10 -11.36
C ASN A 43 17.41 -36.50 -11.98
N TRP A 44 16.86 -36.57 -13.18
CA TRP A 44 16.71 -37.83 -13.90
C TRP A 44 18.08 -38.45 -14.22
N ILE A 45 19.03 -37.69 -14.77
CA ILE A 45 20.41 -38.16 -15.03
C ILE A 45 21.05 -38.69 -13.74
N LYS A 46 20.85 -37.99 -12.62
CA LYS A 46 21.37 -38.41 -11.32
C LYS A 46 20.83 -39.77 -10.89
N LEU A 47 19.52 -39.99 -11.04
CA LEU A 47 18.87 -41.23 -10.64
C LEU A 47 19.26 -42.40 -11.56
N GLU A 48 19.32 -42.18 -12.87
CA GLU A 48 19.60 -43.22 -13.86
C GLU A 48 21.07 -43.65 -13.89
N TYR A 49 21.99 -42.70 -13.73
CA TYR A 49 23.42 -42.93 -13.95
C TYR A 49 24.25 -42.93 -12.66
N ASN A 50 23.63 -43.24 -11.51
CA ASN A 50 24.28 -43.34 -10.20
C ASN A 50 25.04 -42.07 -9.77
N SER A 51 24.41 -40.90 -9.92
CA SER A 51 24.95 -39.59 -9.52
C SER A 51 26.33 -39.28 -10.11
N PRO A 52 26.47 -39.22 -11.45
CA PRO A 52 27.74 -38.89 -12.08
C PRO A 52 28.11 -37.43 -11.83
N ARG A 53 29.38 -37.08 -12.03
CA ARG A 53 29.78 -35.67 -12.21
C ARG A 53 29.23 -35.17 -13.54
N ILE A 54 28.50 -34.06 -13.55
CA ILE A 54 27.85 -33.54 -14.75
C ILE A 54 28.53 -32.23 -15.18
N LEU A 55 28.85 -32.13 -16.46
CA LEU A 55 29.26 -30.89 -17.13
C LEU A 55 28.15 -30.49 -18.10
N ILE A 56 27.58 -29.30 -17.92
CA ILE A 56 26.67 -28.72 -18.91
C ILE A 56 27.54 -28.14 -20.04
N ALA A 57 27.71 -28.92 -21.11
CA ALA A 57 28.58 -28.60 -22.23
C ALA A 57 27.93 -27.61 -23.21
N GLU A 58 26.60 -27.57 -23.25
CA GLU A 58 25.84 -26.65 -24.11
C GLU A 58 24.54 -26.25 -23.41
N ASN A 59 24.31 -24.94 -23.27
CA ASN A 59 23.03 -24.41 -22.81
C ASN A 59 22.79 -22.99 -23.34
N GLY A 60 21.53 -22.68 -23.61
CA GLY A 60 21.13 -21.39 -24.16
C GLY A 60 19.81 -21.49 -24.92
N TRP A 61 19.39 -20.35 -25.44
CA TRP A 61 18.25 -20.27 -26.35
C TRP A 61 18.57 -19.30 -27.49
N PHE A 62 17.80 -19.39 -28.58
CA PHE A 62 17.98 -18.52 -29.74
C PHE A 62 17.00 -17.35 -29.70
N THR A 63 17.38 -16.26 -30.37
CA THR A 63 16.49 -15.15 -30.72
C THR A 63 16.30 -15.13 -32.23
N ASP A 64 15.26 -14.45 -32.70
CA ASP A 64 15.08 -14.24 -34.14
C ASP A 64 16.19 -13.36 -34.71
N SER A 65 16.50 -13.54 -36.00
CA SER A 65 17.63 -12.86 -36.66
C SER A 65 17.51 -11.33 -36.75
N HIS A 66 16.30 -10.78 -36.57
CA HIS A 66 16.07 -9.34 -36.58
C HIS A 66 16.42 -8.69 -35.22
N VAL A 67 16.56 -9.48 -34.15
CA VAL A 67 17.03 -9.02 -32.86
C VAL A 67 18.52 -8.67 -32.98
N LYS A 68 18.84 -7.40 -32.75
CA LYS A 68 20.21 -6.88 -32.82
C LYS A 68 20.86 -6.95 -31.43
N THR A 69 20.83 -5.84 -30.68
CA THR A 69 21.53 -5.70 -29.40
C THR A 69 20.65 -5.90 -28.17
N ASP A 70 19.33 -5.75 -28.34
CA ASP A 70 18.34 -5.99 -27.29
C ASP A 70 17.85 -7.44 -27.32
N ASP A 71 18.68 -8.34 -26.80
CA ASP A 71 18.39 -9.75 -26.65
C ASP A 71 17.84 -10.08 -25.25
N THR A 72 16.93 -9.25 -24.75
CA THR A 72 16.32 -9.42 -23.41
C THR A 72 15.75 -10.83 -23.20
N THR A 73 15.14 -11.45 -24.21
CA THR A 73 14.67 -12.83 -24.14
C THR A 73 15.80 -13.82 -23.82
N ALA A 74 17.00 -13.64 -24.38
CA ALA A 74 18.15 -14.48 -24.09
C ALA A 74 18.62 -14.32 -22.63
N ILE A 75 18.61 -13.10 -22.09
CA ILE A 75 18.88 -12.85 -20.66
C ILE A 75 17.90 -13.62 -19.77
N TYR A 76 16.60 -13.56 -20.04
CA TYR A 76 15.59 -14.21 -19.20
C TYR A 76 15.61 -15.73 -19.33
N MET A 77 15.91 -16.27 -20.51
CA MET A 77 16.15 -17.71 -20.69
C MET A 77 17.40 -18.15 -19.93
N MET A 78 18.47 -17.34 -19.95
CA MET A 78 19.68 -17.60 -19.20
C MET A 78 19.47 -17.57 -17.69
N LYS A 79 18.73 -16.57 -17.20
CA LYS A 79 18.25 -16.54 -15.81
C LYS A 79 17.57 -17.86 -15.45
N ASN A 80 16.61 -18.31 -16.27
CA ASN A 80 15.84 -19.53 -16.02
C ASN A 80 16.73 -20.76 -15.90
N PHE A 81 17.58 -21.01 -16.88
CA PHE A 81 18.41 -22.20 -16.87
C PHE A 81 19.42 -22.18 -15.71
N ILE A 82 20.14 -21.07 -15.48
CA ILE A 82 21.09 -20.96 -14.37
C ILE A 82 20.37 -21.13 -13.01
N ASN A 83 19.18 -20.55 -12.82
CA ASN A 83 18.40 -20.72 -11.59
C ASN A 83 17.97 -22.18 -11.38
N LYS A 84 17.55 -22.88 -12.45
CA LYS A 84 17.21 -24.30 -12.37
C LYS A 84 18.42 -25.17 -12.01
N VAL A 85 19.60 -24.82 -12.51
CA VAL A 85 20.87 -25.47 -12.13
C VAL A 85 21.17 -25.22 -10.65
N LEU A 86 21.12 -23.97 -10.17
CA LEU A 86 21.36 -23.62 -8.76
C LEU A 86 20.40 -24.34 -7.80
N GLN A 87 19.14 -24.48 -8.17
CA GLN A 87 18.19 -25.27 -7.36
C GLN A 87 18.56 -26.76 -7.29
N GLY A 88 19.11 -27.32 -8.37
CA GLY A 88 19.66 -28.69 -8.37
C GLY A 88 20.91 -28.82 -7.49
N LEU A 89 21.76 -27.78 -7.45
CA LEU A 89 23.01 -27.74 -6.68
C LEU A 89 22.79 -27.85 -5.16
N SER A 90 21.69 -27.30 -4.64
CA SER A 90 21.35 -27.39 -3.20
C SER A 90 21.17 -28.81 -2.68
N THR A 91 21.16 -29.82 -3.56
CA THR A 91 21.04 -31.23 -3.22
C THR A 91 22.29 -32.11 -3.47
N VAL A 92 23.36 -31.69 -4.20
CA VAL A 92 24.64 -32.45 -4.36
C VAL A 92 25.81 -31.56 -4.85
N ALA A 93 27.02 -31.93 -4.40
CA ALA A 93 28.35 -31.36 -4.67
C ALA A 93 28.82 -31.24 -6.14
N THR A 94 29.57 -30.15 -6.36
CA THR A 94 30.59 -29.82 -7.38
C THR A 94 30.22 -29.93 -8.86
N PHE A 95 30.00 -28.76 -9.49
CA PHE A 95 29.86 -28.59 -10.94
C PHE A 95 30.82 -27.49 -11.40
N ILE A 96 31.56 -27.74 -12.47
CA ILE A 96 32.44 -26.75 -13.12
C ILE A 96 31.63 -26.10 -14.25
N PHE A 97 31.41 -24.79 -14.16
CA PHE A 97 30.82 -24.01 -15.24
C PHE A 97 31.87 -23.77 -16.33
N THR A 98 31.64 -24.29 -17.53
CA THR A 98 32.30 -23.77 -18.74
C THR A 98 31.29 -23.67 -19.88
N HIS A 99 31.10 -22.44 -20.35
CA HIS A 99 30.43 -22.02 -21.59
C HIS A 99 28.89 -21.98 -21.64
N TYR A 100 28.35 -20.84 -21.18
CA TYR A 100 27.28 -20.15 -21.93
C TYR A 100 27.89 -19.45 -23.14
N SER A 101 28.14 -20.21 -24.20
CA SER A 101 28.45 -19.63 -25.49
C SER A 101 27.94 -20.57 -26.55
N LEU A 102 26.61 -20.55 -26.77
CA LEU A 102 26.17 -20.74 -28.14
C LEU A 102 26.61 -19.50 -28.92
N ILE A 103 27.87 -19.61 -29.33
CA ILE A 103 28.58 -18.85 -30.34
C ILE A 103 29.02 -17.44 -29.92
N LEU A 104 30.34 -17.26 -29.75
CA LEU A 104 31.02 -15.97 -29.50
C LEU A 104 30.70 -14.88 -30.55
N LEU A 105 30.08 -15.27 -31.68
CA LEU A 105 29.65 -14.44 -32.80
C LEU A 105 28.38 -15.06 -33.41
N PRO A 106 27.41 -14.32 -33.97
CA PRO A 106 26.29 -14.92 -34.68
C PRO A 106 26.82 -15.77 -35.85
N SER A 107 26.91 -17.09 -35.70
CA SER A 107 27.42 -17.97 -36.75
C SER A 107 26.31 -18.88 -37.26
N PHE A 108 26.56 -19.44 -38.43
CA PHE A 108 25.68 -20.27 -39.23
C PHE A 108 24.96 -21.35 -38.39
N TYR A 109 23.65 -21.20 -38.18
CA TYR A 109 22.82 -22.25 -37.59
C TYR A 109 22.54 -23.29 -38.68
N TRP A 110 22.83 -24.56 -38.40
CA TRP A 110 22.93 -25.69 -39.35
C TRP A 110 21.68 -26.04 -40.18
N GLN A 111 20.62 -25.23 -40.18
CA GLN A 111 19.52 -25.30 -41.15
C GLN A 111 18.62 -24.05 -41.19
N ILE A 112 18.94 -22.97 -40.46
CA ILE A 112 18.07 -21.79 -40.32
C ILE A 112 18.86 -20.52 -40.69
N VAL A 113 18.66 -20.08 -41.94
CA VAL A 113 18.91 -18.74 -42.51
C VAL A 113 20.38 -18.31 -42.70
N LYS A 114 20.74 -18.09 -43.98
CA LYS A 114 21.91 -17.31 -44.44
C LYS A 114 21.78 -15.85 -43.96
N HIS A 115 22.83 -15.30 -43.35
CA HIS A 115 22.97 -13.85 -43.16
C HIS A 115 24.22 -13.32 -43.88
N ASN A 116 24.05 -12.17 -44.54
CA ASN A 116 25.12 -11.41 -45.19
C ASN A 116 25.98 -10.73 -44.12
N PHE A 117 27.11 -11.35 -43.76
CA PHE A 117 28.16 -10.67 -43.00
C PHE A 117 28.82 -9.61 -43.88
N LYS A 118 28.79 -8.34 -43.46
CA LYS A 118 29.67 -7.31 -44.02
C LYS A 118 31.07 -7.48 -43.38
N PRO A 119 32.15 -7.70 -44.15
CA PRO A 119 33.48 -7.78 -43.58
C PRO A 119 33.90 -6.39 -43.09
N GLY A 120 34.31 -6.26 -41.81
CA GLY A 120 34.85 -5.02 -41.23
C GLY A 120 34.07 -4.39 -40.06
N GLY A 121 32.97 -4.98 -39.61
CA GLY A 121 32.24 -4.49 -38.43
C GLY A 121 32.88 -4.94 -37.12
N GLY A 122 33.20 -4.00 -36.22
CA GLY A 122 33.66 -4.31 -34.86
C GLY A 122 32.65 -5.17 -34.07
N ILE A 123 33.15 -5.95 -33.10
CA ILE A 123 32.32 -6.83 -32.26
C ILE A 123 31.45 -5.94 -31.36
N ILE A 124 30.13 -5.97 -31.57
CA ILE A 124 29.16 -5.35 -30.68
C ILE A 124 28.72 -6.39 -29.66
N PHE A 125 28.99 -6.15 -28.38
CA PHE A 125 28.53 -7.04 -27.30
C PHE A 125 27.01 -6.95 -27.14
N LEU A 126 26.36 -8.10 -27.11
CA LEU A 126 24.94 -8.23 -26.80
C LEU A 126 24.69 -8.03 -25.29
N SER A 127 23.44 -7.72 -24.92
CA SER A 127 23.07 -7.52 -23.52
C SER A 127 23.25 -8.80 -22.71
N SER A 128 22.97 -9.98 -23.30
CA SER A 128 23.23 -11.27 -22.66
C SER A 128 24.72 -11.50 -22.35
N ALA A 129 25.64 -11.04 -23.19
CA ALA A 129 27.08 -11.19 -22.96
C ALA A 129 27.54 -10.34 -21.75
N LEU A 130 27.02 -9.10 -21.64
CA LEU A 130 27.27 -8.24 -20.48
C LEU A 130 26.67 -8.84 -19.20
N TYR A 131 25.45 -9.38 -19.29
CA TYR A 131 24.81 -10.05 -18.17
C TYR A 131 25.57 -11.31 -17.72
N TYR A 132 26.01 -12.15 -18.66
CA TYR A 132 26.77 -13.37 -18.34
C TYR A 132 28.13 -13.04 -17.72
N LYS A 133 28.82 -12.00 -18.23
CA LYS A 133 30.05 -11.48 -17.61
C LYS A 133 29.81 -11.14 -16.13
N GLN A 134 28.70 -10.47 -15.81
CA GLN A 134 28.35 -10.13 -14.43
C GLN A 134 28.11 -11.39 -13.58
N ILE A 135 27.39 -12.38 -14.10
CA ILE A 135 27.14 -13.65 -13.39
C ILE A 135 28.44 -14.39 -13.07
N ILE A 136 29.40 -14.42 -14.01
CA ILE A 136 30.72 -15.03 -13.76
C ILE A 136 31.47 -14.27 -12.66
N GLN A 137 31.47 -12.93 -12.72
CA GLN A 137 32.15 -12.09 -11.73
C GLN A 137 31.58 -12.25 -10.32
N GLU A 138 30.27 -12.44 -10.21
CA GLU A 138 29.57 -12.60 -8.94
C GLU A 138 29.44 -14.06 -8.49
N ASN A 139 29.83 -15.02 -9.35
CA ASN A 139 29.63 -16.45 -9.12
C ASN A 139 28.17 -16.82 -8.79
N GLY A 140 27.20 -16.22 -9.48
CA GLY A 140 25.77 -16.50 -9.30
C GLY A 140 24.88 -15.25 -9.37
N PHE A 141 23.70 -15.34 -8.76
CA PHE A 141 22.77 -14.23 -8.64
C PHE A 141 22.95 -13.53 -7.29
N PHE A 142 23.78 -12.49 -7.25
CA PHE A 142 23.86 -11.63 -6.07
C PHE A 142 23.12 -10.33 -6.37
N PRO A 143 22.10 -9.97 -5.57
CA PRO A 143 21.50 -8.65 -5.72
C PRO A 143 22.55 -7.62 -5.30
N LYS A 144 23.12 -6.86 -6.25
CA LYS A 144 24.03 -5.73 -5.97
C LYS A 144 23.44 -4.75 -4.94
N ASP A 145 22.12 -4.64 -4.91
CA ASP A 145 21.37 -3.76 -3.99
C ASP A 145 21.09 -4.41 -2.62
N SER A 146 21.48 -5.66 -2.39
CA SER A 146 21.36 -6.30 -1.07
C SER A 146 22.49 -5.83 -0.16
N THR A 147 22.18 -4.82 0.66
CA THR A 147 23.10 -4.31 1.67
C THR A 147 23.00 -5.09 2.98
N PRO A 148 24.06 -5.15 3.81
CA PRO A 148 24.02 -5.82 5.11
C PRO A 148 22.86 -5.33 5.99
N ASN A 149 22.38 -6.17 6.90
CA ASN A 149 21.33 -5.77 7.84
C ASN A 149 21.84 -4.64 8.75
N LEU A 150 20.98 -3.67 9.02
CA LEU A 150 21.25 -2.59 9.96
C LEU A 150 20.72 -2.99 11.35
N GLN A 151 21.57 -2.81 12.36
CA GLN A 151 21.19 -2.97 13.76
C GLN A 151 20.79 -1.60 14.32
N ALA A 152 19.50 -1.28 14.36
CA ALA A 152 18.97 -0.02 14.87
C ALA A 152 17.48 -0.12 15.22
N GLN A 153 16.95 0.92 15.88
CA GLN A 153 15.53 1.05 16.25
C GLN A 153 14.90 2.26 15.57
N PHE A 154 13.62 2.21 15.23
CA PHE A 154 12.87 3.40 14.81
C PHE A 154 12.70 4.39 15.98
N SER A 155 12.15 5.56 15.70
CA SER A 155 11.77 6.51 16.74
C SER A 155 10.70 5.92 17.68
N CYS A 156 10.64 6.35 18.93
CA CYS A 156 9.67 5.83 19.89
C CYS A 156 8.21 6.24 19.58
N ASP A 157 8.00 7.29 18.77
CA ASP A 157 6.70 7.71 18.25
C ASP A 157 6.29 6.99 16.94
N PHE A 158 7.06 5.99 16.49
CA PHE A 158 6.80 5.30 15.23
C PHE A 158 5.50 4.49 15.27
N SER A 159 4.61 4.73 14.30
CA SER A 159 3.33 4.04 14.18
C SER A 159 3.50 2.63 13.64
N TRP A 160 3.51 1.64 14.51
CA TRP A 160 3.38 0.22 14.15
C TRP A 160 1.92 -0.17 13.95
N GLY A 161 1.54 -0.48 12.72
CA GLY A 161 0.14 -0.71 12.36
C GLY A 161 -0.16 -2.03 11.69
N VAL A 162 -1.43 -2.38 11.65
CA VAL A 162 -1.98 -3.43 10.78
C VAL A 162 -3.15 -2.84 9.98
N THR A 163 -3.28 -3.26 8.73
CA THR A 163 -4.32 -2.79 7.82
C THR A 163 -5.40 -3.84 7.63
N GLU A 164 -6.64 -3.40 7.62
CA GLU A 164 -7.81 -4.11 7.13
C GLU A 164 -8.45 -3.26 6.01
N SER A 165 -9.17 -3.92 5.09
CA SER A 165 -9.86 -3.22 3.99
C SER A 165 -11.19 -2.63 4.49
N VAL A 166 -12.28 -2.76 3.73
CA VAL A 166 -13.62 -2.32 4.16
C VAL A 166 -14.13 -3.23 5.28
N LEU A 167 -14.49 -2.63 6.43
CA LEU A 167 -15.19 -3.38 7.48
C LEU A 167 -16.65 -3.54 7.10
N LYS A 168 -17.15 -4.77 7.16
CA LYS A 168 -18.57 -5.07 6.97
C LYS A 168 -19.33 -4.59 8.21
N ALA A 169 -19.94 -3.42 8.11
CA ALA A 169 -20.71 -2.85 9.20
C ALA A 169 -22.02 -3.63 9.43
N GLU A 170 -22.37 -3.84 10.70
CA GLU A 170 -23.63 -4.43 11.11
C GLU A 170 -24.64 -3.33 11.48
N SER A 171 -25.83 -3.36 10.88
CA SER A 171 -26.90 -2.38 11.19
C SER A 171 -27.58 -2.65 12.53
N ALA A 172 -27.52 -3.89 13.04
CA ALA A 172 -28.13 -4.27 14.31
C ALA A 172 -27.12 -5.05 15.17
N ALA A 173 -27.23 -4.88 16.49
CA ALA A 173 -26.45 -5.68 17.42
C ALA A 173 -26.85 -7.16 17.32
N SER A 174 -25.87 -8.06 17.44
CA SER A 174 -26.08 -9.48 17.11
C SER A 174 -26.68 -10.29 18.27
N SER A 175 -26.82 -9.72 19.48
CA SER A 175 -27.36 -10.43 20.65
C SER A 175 -28.89 -10.38 20.74
N PRO A 176 -29.61 -11.51 20.56
CA PRO A 176 -31.06 -11.56 20.69
C PRO A 176 -31.55 -11.20 22.08
N GLN A 177 -30.74 -11.47 23.11
CA GLN A 177 -31.06 -11.21 24.52
C GLN A 177 -31.34 -9.71 24.81
N PHE A 178 -30.85 -8.81 23.96
CA PHE A 178 -31.03 -7.36 24.13
C PHE A 178 -31.78 -6.69 22.96
N CYS A 179 -31.90 -7.38 21.83
CA CYS A 179 -32.62 -6.89 20.66
C CYS A 179 -34.06 -7.40 20.57
N ASP A 180 -34.34 -8.58 21.10
CA ASP A 180 -35.70 -9.11 21.15
C ASP A 180 -36.46 -8.53 22.34
N SER A 181 -37.54 -7.81 22.04
CA SER A 181 -38.45 -7.24 23.05
C SER A 181 -39.59 -8.19 23.41
N SER A 182 -39.67 -9.35 22.77
CA SER A 182 -40.74 -10.33 22.99
C SER A 182 -40.52 -11.08 24.31
N LEU A 183 -41.60 -11.30 25.06
CA LEU A 183 -41.59 -12.19 26.22
C LEU A 183 -41.82 -13.63 25.75
N TYR A 184 -41.05 -14.58 26.29
CA TYR A 184 -41.21 -16.01 26.03
C TYR A 184 -41.51 -16.75 27.33
N LEU A 185 -42.44 -17.70 27.28
CA LEU A 185 -42.73 -18.65 28.34
C LEU A 185 -41.98 -19.95 28.05
N TRP A 186 -41.06 -20.31 28.94
CA TRP A 186 -40.25 -21.52 28.79
C TRP A 186 -40.94 -22.71 29.45
N ASN A 187 -41.29 -23.72 28.64
CA ASN A 187 -41.93 -24.93 29.13
C ASN A 187 -40.90 -25.95 29.64
N VAL A 188 -40.31 -25.65 30.81
CA VAL A 188 -39.21 -26.43 31.41
C VAL A 188 -39.59 -27.89 31.68
N THR A 189 -40.84 -28.13 32.10
CA THR A 189 -41.33 -29.45 32.51
C THR A 189 -42.02 -30.23 31.40
N GLY A 190 -42.21 -29.61 30.23
CA GLY A 190 -42.91 -30.19 29.08
C GLY A 190 -41.98 -30.46 27.90
N ASP A 191 -42.24 -29.79 26.77
CA ASP A 191 -41.50 -29.97 25.52
C ASP A 191 -40.14 -29.24 25.48
N GLY A 192 -39.80 -28.46 26.52
CA GLY A 192 -38.57 -27.70 26.61
C GLY A 192 -38.52 -26.46 25.70
N LEU A 193 -39.64 -26.10 25.04
CA LEU A 193 -39.68 -25.02 24.06
C LEU A 193 -40.01 -23.65 24.67
N LEU A 194 -39.65 -22.60 23.93
CA LEU A 194 -39.98 -21.20 24.22
C LEU A 194 -41.22 -20.78 23.43
N HIS A 195 -42.32 -20.48 24.12
CA HIS A 195 -43.54 -19.98 23.50
C HIS A 195 -43.61 -18.46 23.63
N LYS A 196 -43.70 -17.75 22.51
CA LYS A 196 -43.84 -16.29 22.51
C LYS A 196 -45.19 -15.88 23.10
N VAL A 197 -45.18 -14.96 24.05
CA VAL A 197 -46.39 -14.36 24.61
C VAL A 197 -46.82 -13.21 23.70
N GLU A 198 -47.96 -13.40 23.02
CA GLU A 198 -48.51 -12.37 22.13
C GLU A 198 -48.98 -11.15 22.92
N GLY A 199 -48.74 -9.96 22.37
CA GLY A 199 -49.17 -8.69 22.94
C GLY A 199 -48.27 -8.08 24.04
N VAL A 200 -47.26 -8.80 24.53
CA VAL A 200 -46.33 -8.27 25.56
C VAL A 200 -44.98 -7.86 24.95
N LYS A 201 -44.59 -6.60 25.16
CA LYS A 201 -43.25 -6.09 24.82
C LYS A 201 -42.51 -5.62 26.06
N LEU A 202 -41.32 -6.15 26.27
CA LEU A 202 -40.42 -5.76 27.33
C LEU A 202 -39.56 -4.56 26.92
N LYS A 203 -39.18 -3.75 27.91
CA LYS A 203 -38.21 -2.66 27.71
C LYS A 203 -36.80 -3.24 27.73
N THR A 204 -36.12 -3.23 26.59
CA THR A 204 -34.71 -3.64 26.50
C THR A 204 -33.78 -2.45 26.79
N ARG A 205 -32.54 -2.75 27.22
CA ARG A 205 -31.50 -1.72 27.35
C ARG A 205 -31.03 -1.25 25.97
N PRO A 206 -30.51 -0.02 25.82
CA PRO A 206 -29.85 0.39 24.59
C PRO A 206 -28.68 -0.54 24.25
N ALA A 207 -28.52 -0.84 22.95
CA ALA A 207 -27.41 -1.63 22.46
C ALA A 207 -26.07 -0.93 22.76
N GLN A 208 -25.10 -1.67 23.27
CA GLN A 208 -23.74 -1.24 23.55
C GLN A 208 -22.79 -1.73 22.44
N CYS A 209 -21.58 -1.17 22.36
CA CYS A 209 -20.61 -1.54 21.34
C CYS A 209 -20.18 -3.01 21.42
N THR A 210 -20.15 -3.58 22.63
CA THR A 210 -19.85 -5.00 22.88
C THR A 210 -20.93 -5.96 22.38
N ASP A 211 -22.13 -5.46 22.06
CA ASP A 211 -23.23 -6.29 21.56
C ASP A 211 -23.06 -6.65 20.06
N PHE A 212 -22.07 -6.04 19.38
CA PHE A 212 -21.66 -6.42 18.02
C PHE A 212 -20.60 -7.51 18.09
N VAL A 213 -20.95 -8.73 17.65
CA VAL A 213 -20.04 -9.88 17.70
C VAL A 213 -18.81 -9.70 16.81
N SER A 214 -18.96 -9.02 15.67
CA SER A 214 -17.85 -8.68 14.78
C SER A 214 -16.81 -7.77 15.44
N ILE A 215 -17.25 -6.77 16.21
CA ILE A 215 -16.35 -5.88 16.95
C ILE A 215 -15.55 -6.69 17.97
N LYS A 216 -16.23 -7.51 18.79
CA LYS A 216 -15.55 -8.37 19.77
C LYS A 216 -14.48 -9.26 19.12
N LYS A 217 -14.82 -9.93 18.02
CA LYS A 217 -13.85 -10.77 17.28
C LYS A 217 -12.65 -9.96 16.79
N GLN A 218 -12.85 -8.73 16.30
CA GLN A 218 -11.74 -7.89 15.86
C GLN A 218 -10.84 -7.47 17.02
N LEU A 219 -11.41 -7.10 18.17
CA LEU A 219 -10.65 -6.76 19.38
C LEU A 219 -9.81 -7.95 19.85
N ASP A 220 -10.39 -9.16 19.89
CA ASP A 220 -9.67 -10.39 20.27
C ASP A 220 -8.46 -10.68 19.37
N LEU A 221 -8.49 -10.25 18.11
CA LEU A 221 -7.36 -10.39 17.18
C LEU A 221 -6.33 -9.29 17.37
N LEU A 222 -6.77 -8.04 17.55
CA LEU A 222 -5.89 -6.91 17.79
C LEU A 222 -5.13 -7.04 19.11
N GLU A 223 -5.75 -7.56 20.17
CA GLU A 223 -5.07 -7.82 21.46
C GLU A 223 -3.92 -8.84 21.35
N LYS A 224 -3.99 -9.77 20.38
CA LYS A 224 -2.90 -10.71 20.11
C LYS A 224 -1.73 -10.07 19.37
N MET A 225 -1.91 -8.85 18.86
CA MET A 225 -0.88 -8.08 18.18
C MET A 225 -0.44 -6.91 19.05
N LYS A 226 0.84 -6.54 19.01
CA LYS A 226 1.37 -5.39 19.76
C LYS A 226 1.26 -4.07 18.98
N VAL A 227 0.32 -3.98 18.04
CA VAL A 227 0.18 -2.80 17.17
C VAL A 227 -0.25 -1.59 17.97
N THR A 228 0.22 -0.41 17.56
CA THR A 228 -0.19 0.89 18.12
C THR A 228 -1.25 1.56 17.26
N HIS A 229 -1.37 1.16 16.00
CA HIS A 229 -2.31 1.72 15.04
C HIS A 229 -3.10 0.64 14.31
N TYR A 230 -4.36 0.92 14.01
CA TYR A 230 -5.22 0.07 13.22
C TYR A 230 -5.79 0.88 12.04
N ARG A 231 -5.46 0.45 10.82
CA ARG A 231 -6.00 1.05 9.61
C ARG A 231 -7.16 0.23 9.09
N PHE A 232 -8.30 0.87 8.82
CA PHE A 232 -9.45 0.22 8.19
C PHE A 232 -10.23 1.20 7.31
N ALA A 233 -11.13 0.69 6.47
CA ALA A 233 -11.96 1.50 5.60
C ALA A 233 -13.45 1.45 5.96
N LEU A 234 -14.11 2.59 5.72
CA LEU A 234 -15.56 2.73 5.76
C LEU A 234 -16.17 2.25 4.44
N ASP A 235 -17.45 1.90 4.49
CA ASP A 235 -18.28 1.64 3.32
C ASP A 235 -19.23 2.82 3.08
N TRP A 236 -18.93 3.60 2.04
CA TRP A 236 -19.72 4.77 1.67
C TRP A 236 -21.18 4.40 1.35
N SER A 237 -21.39 3.29 0.62
CA SER A 237 -22.73 2.86 0.22
C SER A 237 -23.63 2.48 1.41
N LEU A 238 -23.02 1.99 2.50
CA LEU A 238 -23.77 1.66 3.72
C LEU A 238 -24.09 2.88 4.57
N ILE A 239 -23.21 3.90 4.57
CA ILE A 239 -23.42 5.15 5.33
C ILE A 239 -24.46 6.04 4.64
N LEU A 240 -24.32 6.24 3.32
CA LEU A 240 -25.22 7.04 2.48
C LEU A 240 -25.75 6.19 1.31
N PRO A 241 -26.81 5.38 1.51
CA PRO A 241 -27.34 4.51 0.47
C PRO A 241 -27.80 5.26 -0.79
N ASN A 242 -28.31 6.48 -0.63
CA ASN A 242 -28.75 7.34 -1.73
C ASN A 242 -27.61 8.14 -2.37
N GLY A 243 -26.42 8.15 -1.75
CA GLY A 243 -25.28 8.96 -2.17
C GLY A 243 -25.32 10.43 -1.76
N ASP A 244 -26.40 10.88 -1.13
CA ASP A 244 -26.55 12.22 -0.58
C ASP A 244 -26.89 12.18 0.92
N LEU A 245 -27.01 13.35 1.55
CA LEU A 245 -27.33 13.48 2.97
C LEU A 245 -28.82 13.32 3.31
N SER A 246 -29.68 12.98 2.33
CA SER A 246 -31.13 12.84 2.56
C SER A 246 -31.45 11.67 3.50
N VAL A 247 -30.72 10.56 3.36
CA VAL A 247 -30.87 9.35 4.16
C VAL A 247 -29.51 8.92 4.68
N VAL A 248 -29.24 9.27 5.93
CA VAL A 248 -28.02 8.87 6.65
C VAL A 248 -28.28 7.64 7.50
N ASN A 249 -27.54 6.56 7.25
CA ASN A 249 -27.61 5.35 8.07
C ASN A 249 -26.83 5.54 9.39
N ARG A 250 -27.52 6.08 10.41
CA ARG A 250 -26.94 6.33 11.73
C ARG A 250 -26.51 5.06 12.46
N GLN A 251 -27.11 3.91 12.16
CA GLN A 251 -26.73 2.64 12.79
C GLN A 251 -25.33 2.19 12.34
N VAL A 252 -25.04 2.33 11.05
CA VAL A 252 -23.71 2.04 10.48
C VAL A 252 -22.66 3.02 11.00
N LEU A 253 -22.97 4.32 11.09
CA LEU A 253 -22.08 5.30 11.73
C LEU A 253 -21.79 4.94 13.19
N ARG A 254 -22.81 4.49 13.93
CA ARG A 254 -22.65 4.03 15.31
C ARG A 254 -21.75 2.80 15.40
N TYR A 255 -21.88 1.85 14.46
CA TYR A 255 -20.99 0.70 14.38
C TYR A 255 -19.53 1.14 14.20
N TYR A 256 -19.22 2.02 13.25
CA TYR A 256 -17.85 2.51 13.06
C TYR A 256 -17.34 3.30 14.26
N ARG A 257 -18.17 4.15 14.85
CA ARG A 257 -17.82 4.87 16.08
C ARG A 257 -17.50 3.91 17.22
N CYS A 258 -18.26 2.82 17.35
CA CYS A 258 -18.02 1.74 18.31
C CYS A 258 -16.68 1.04 18.06
N VAL A 259 -16.37 0.67 16.82
CA VAL A 259 -15.07 0.08 16.46
C VAL A 259 -13.94 1.01 16.92
N ILE A 260 -14.00 2.29 16.55
CA ILE A 260 -12.95 3.27 16.88
C ILE A 260 -12.83 3.43 18.41
N SER A 261 -13.95 3.55 19.11
CA SER A 261 -13.94 3.75 20.57
C SER A 261 -13.42 2.53 21.33
N GLU A 262 -13.77 1.32 20.91
CA GLU A 262 -13.30 0.09 21.57
C GLU A 262 -11.82 -0.17 21.26
N VAL A 263 -11.37 0.05 20.01
CA VAL A 263 -9.96 -0.03 19.63
C VAL A 263 -9.11 0.99 20.40
N LEU A 264 -9.64 2.20 20.63
CA LEU A 264 -8.96 3.22 21.43
C LEU A 264 -8.81 2.81 22.90
N LYS A 265 -9.75 2.04 23.47
CA LYS A 265 -9.62 1.49 24.83
C LYS A 265 -8.47 0.48 24.95
N LEU A 266 -8.05 -0.14 23.84
CA LEU A 266 -6.85 -0.98 23.77
C LEU A 266 -5.56 -0.16 23.57
N ASN A 267 -5.63 1.18 23.66
CA ASN A 267 -4.54 2.11 23.33
C ASN A 267 -4.06 2.03 21.88
N ILE A 268 -4.95 1.63 20.97
CA ILE A 268 -4.67 1.56 19.54
C ILE A 268 -5.33 2.75 18.84
N GLN A 269 -4.56 3.54 18.09
CA GLN A 269 -5.09 4.67 17.32
C GLN A 269 -5.67 4.19 15.98
N SER A 270 -6.76 4.79 15.53
CA SER A 270 -7.39 4.42 14.25
C SER A 270 -6.93 5.34 13.11
N MET A 271 -6.50 4.73 12.00
CA MET A 271 -6.34 5.41 10.71
C MET A 271 -7.51 5.01 9.80
N VAL A 272 -8.43 5.94 9.53
CA VAL A 272 -9.68 5.64 8.82
C VAL A 272 -9.58 6.03 7.36
N THR A 273 -9.89 5.09 6.47
CA THR A 273 -10.02 5.31 5.03
C THR A 273 -11.48 5.57 4.66
N LEU A 274 -11.78 6.72 4.05
CA LEU A 274 -13.16 7.09 3.69
C LEU A 274 -13.68 6.28 2.51
N TYR A 275 -12.85 6.07 1.48
CA TYR A 275 -13.22 5.35 0.27
C TYR A 275 -12.14 4.34 -0.13
N TYR A 276 -12.53 3.07 -0.20
CA TYR A 276 -11.66 1.95 -0.55
C TYR A 276 -12.25 1.18 -1.73
N PRO A 277 -11.93 1.58 -2.97
CA PRO A 277 -12.36 0.85 -4.16
C PRO A 277 -11.60 -0.46 -4.32
N THR A 278 -12.25 -1.45 -4.92
CA THR A 278 -11.64 -2.70 -5.38
C THR A 278 -12.14 -3.05 -6.78
N HIS A 279 -11.43 -3.93 -7.49
CA HIS A 279 -11.84 -4.38 -8.82
C HIS A 279 -13.23 -5.08 -8.83
N THR A 280 -13.58 -5.78 -7.76
CA THR A 280 -14.89 -6.45 -7.61
C THR A 280 -16.00 -5.55 -7.08
N TYR A 281 -15.64 -4.53 -6.31
CA TYR A 281 -16.58 -3.69 -5.60
C TYR A 281 -16.06 -2.26 -5.57
N LEU A 282 -16.74 -1.40 -6.33
CA LEU A 282 -16.34 0.00 -6.47
C LEU A 282 -16.64 0.82 -5.21
N GLY A 283 -17.51 0.39 -4.30
CA GLY A 283 -17.79 1.11 -3.07
C GLY A 283 -18.59 2.41 -3.22
N LEU A 284 -19.20 2.64 -4.38
CA LEU A 284 -20.09 3.78 -4.60
C LEU A 284 -21.54 3.42 -4.24
N PRO A 285 -22.29 4.35 -3.63
CA PRO A 285 -23.75 4.29 -3.54
C PRO A 285 -24.39 4.01 -4.90
N ALA A 286 -25.45 3.20 -4.92
CA ALA A 286 -26.07 2.72 -6.17
C ALA A 286 -26.55 3.87 -7.10
N PRO A 287 -27.15 4.97 -6.61
CA PRO A 287 -27.54 6.08 -7.48
C PRO A 287 -26.36 6.79 -8.15
N LEU A 288 -25.23 6.93 -7.45
CA LEU A 288 -24.01 7.52 -8.02
C LEU A 288 -23.40 6.58 -9.08
N LEU A 289 -23.44 5.27 -8.85
CA LEU A 289 -22.98 4.29 -9.84
C LEU A 289 -23.84 4.34 -11.12
N GLN A 290 -25.16 4.44 -10.98
CA GLN A 290 -26.10 4.51 -12.10
C GLN A 290 -25.94 5.78 -12.94
N THR A 291 -25.48 6.88 -12.33
CA THR A 291 -25.23 8.17 -13.02
C THR A 291 -23.81 8.31 -13.58
N GLY A 292 -23.06 7.19 -13.68
CA GLY A 292 -21.74 7.13 -14.30
C GLY A 292 -20.55 7.06 -13.33
N GLY A 293 -20.80 7.07 -12.02
CA GLY A 293 -19.78 7.00 -10.98
C GLY A 293 -18.73 8.10 -11.12
N TRP A 294 -17.45 7.74 -11.07
CA TRP A 294 -16.35 8.70 -11.17
C TRP A 294 -16.20 9.36 -12.55
N LEU A 295 -16.91 8.93 -13.59
CA LEU A 295 -16.95 9.68 -14.85
C LEU A 295 -17.77 10.97 -14.75
N ASN A 296 -18.64 11.06 -13.75
CA ASN A 296 -19.49 12.21 -13.49
C ASN A 296 -18.90 13.07 -12.37
N GLN A 297 -18.73 14.37 -12.63
CA GLN A 297 -18.13 15.32 -11.68
C GLN A 297 -18.99 15.49 -10.42
N SER A 298 -20.32 15.28 -10.51
CA SER A 298 -21.22 15.33 -9.34
C SER A 298 -20.82 14.36 -8.22
N THR A 299 -20.18 13.23 -8.56
CA THR A 299 -19.67 12.26 -7.59
C THR A 299 -18.59 12.87 -6.68
N ALA A 300 -17.79 13.83 -7.16
CA ALA A 300 -16.79 14.52 -6.34
C ALA A 300 -17.44 15.40 -5.27
N TYR A 301 -18.52 16.10 -5.60
CA TYR A 301 -19.31 16.88 -4.65
C TYR A 301 -20.03 15.99 -3.63
N ALA A 302 -20.62 14.88 -4.08
CA ALA A 302 -21.21 13.89 -3.17
C ALA A 302 -20.17 13.30 -2.20
N PHE A 303 -18.94 13.06 -2.68
CA PHE A 303 -17.84 12.59 -1.84
C PHE A 303 -17.41 13.64 -0.81
N GLN A 304 -17.41 14.92 -1.18
CA GLN A 304 -17.15 16.03 -0.25
C GLN A 304 -18.15 16.03 0.91
N ASP A 305 -19.45 15.92 0.62
CA ASP A 305 -20.51 15.87 1.65
C ASP A 305 -20.39 14.63 2.54
N TYR A 306 -20.10 13.47 1.93
CA TYR A 306 -19.81 12.23 2.66
C TYR A 306 -18.61 12.37 3.60
N ALA A 307 -17.52 12.95 3.13
CA ALA A 307 -16.32 13.18 3.92
C ALA A 307 -16.60 14.12 5.10
N ALA A 308 -17.32 15.23 4.85
CA ALA A 308 -17.73 16.18 5.89
C ALA A 308 -18.57 15.50 6.99
N LEU A 309 -19.53 14.64 6.60
CA LEU A 309 -20.31 13.83 7.54
C LEU A 309 -19.40 12.93 8.38
N CYS A 310 -18.46 12.21 7.77
CA CYS A 310 -17.55 11.32 8.49
C CYS A 310 -16.64 12.08 9.47
N PHE A 311 -16.09 13.22 9.05
CA PHE A 311 -15.29 14.08 9.91
C PHE A 311 -16.09 14.59 11.11
N ARG A 312 -17.35 14.99 10.91
CA ARG A 312 -18.22 15.45 11.99
C ARG A 312 -18.53 14.35 13.00
N GLU A 313 -18.87 13.14 12.53
CA GLU A 313 -19.39 12.07 13.38
C GLU A 313 -18.29 11.22 14.05
N LEU A 314 -17.08 11.20 13.50
CA LEU A 314 -15.99 10.32 13.95
C LEU A 314 -14.67 11.07 14.27
N GLY A 315 -14.50 12.30 13.81
CA GLY A 315 -13.22 13.01 13.86
C GLY A 315 -12.80 13.53 15.25
N ASP A 316 -13.70 13.50 16.23
CA ASP A 316 -13.32 13.69 17.63
C ASP A 316 -12.38 12.57 18.12
N LEU A 317 -12.57 11.34 17.63
CA LEU A 317 -11.76 10.16 17.96
C LEU A 317 -10.65 9.87 16.93
N VAL A 318 -10.89 10.11 15.64
CA VAL A 318 -9.96 9.78 14.56
C VAL A 318 -8.97 10.93 14.29
N LYS A 319 -7.67 10.62 14.30
CA LYS A 319 -6.59 11.60 14.07
C LYS A 319 -5.82 11.40 12.76
N LEU A 320 -6.00 10.27 12.09
CA LEU A 320 -5.38 9.98 10.80
C LEU A 320 -6.46 9.54 9.80
N TRP A 321 -6.56 10.27 8.69
CA TRP A 321 -7.54 10.03 7.65
C TRP A 321 -6.85 9.77 6.31
N ILE A 322 -7.38 8.79 5.58
CA ILE A 322 -7.10 8.56 4.17
C ILE A 322 -8.40 8.83 3.41
N THR A 323 -8.40 9.77 2.46
CA THR A 323 -9.61 10.03 1.66
C THR A 323 -9.90 8.86 0.74
N ILE A 324 -8.91 8.46 -0.07
CA ILE A 324 -9.07 7.43 -1.10
C ILE A 324 -7.87 6.49 -1.05
N ASN A 325 -8.14 5.19 -1.05
CA ASN A 325 -7.11 4.16 -1.18
C ASN A 325 -6.88 3.78 -2.64
N GLU A 326 -5.62 3.88 -3.08
CA GLU A 326 -5.12 3.46 -4.40
C GLU A 326 -5.98 3.96 -5.58
N PRO A 327 -6.28 5.26 -5.68
CA PRO A 327 -7.06 5.78 -6.81
C PRO A 327 -6.35 5.55 -8.16
N ASN A 328 -5.02 5.42 -8.14
CA ASN A 328 -4.22 5.10 -9.31
C ASN A 328 -4.35 3.64 -9.81
N GLN A 329 -5.00 2.76 -9.05
CA GLN A 329 -5.36 1.40 -9.49
C GLN A 329 -6.78 1.31 -10.09
N LEU A 330 -7.58 2.39 -10.01
CA LEU A 330 -8.92 2.43 -10.59
C LEU A 330 -8.92 2.50 -12.12
N SER A 331 -7.77 2.70 -12.77
CA SER A 331 -7.61 2.55 -14.22
C SER A 331 -8.08 1.19 -14.72
N ASN A 332 -7.98 0.16 -13.89
CA ASN A 332 -8.40 -1.20 -14.22
C ASN A 332 -9.93 -1.36 -14.23
N VAL A 333 -10.68 -0.45 -13.59
CA VAL A 333 -12.14 -0.44 -13.55
C VAL A 333 -12.71 0.44 -14.68
N TYR A 334 -12.18 1.64 -14.84
CA TYR A 334 -12.58 2.58 -15.91
C TYR A 334 -11.74 2.39 -17.18
N ASN A 335 -11.65 1.16 -17.66
CA ASN A 335 -10.71 0.74 -18.72
C ASN A 335 -11.30 0.73 -20.14
N ARG A 336 -12.57 1.15 -20.32
CA ARG A 336 -13.24 1.17 -21.64
C ARG A 336 -12.47 2.00 -22.67
N SER A 337 -11.93 3.12 -22.21
CA SER A 337 -11.02 3.97 -22.95
C SER A 337 -10.07 4.67 -21.99
N SER A 338 -8.91 5.07 -22.48
CA SER A 338 -7.97 5.94 -21.77
C SER A 338 -8.62 7.25 -21.33
N ASN A 339 -9.50 7.82 -22.14
CA ASN A 339 -10.25 9.05 -21.80
C ASN A 339 -11.13 8.86 -20.57
N ASP A 340 -11.81 7.72 -20.45
CA ASP A 340 -12.59 7.39 -19.26
C ASP A 340 -11.69 7.22 -18.03
N THR A 341 -10.56 6.53 -18.18
CA THR A 341 -9.56 6.39 -17.10
C THR A 341 -9.08 7.76 -16.60
N TYR A 342 -8.66 8.66 -17.49
CA TYR A 342 -8.13 9.96 -17.09
C TYR A 342 -9.23 10.91 -16.58
N ARG A 343 -10.45 10.82 -17.11
CA ARG A 343 -11.59 11.58 -16.59
C ARG A 343 -11.97 11.14 -15.18
N ALA A 344 -12.04 9.84 -14.93
CA ALA A 344 -12.31 9.30 -13.60
C ALA A 344 -11.23 9.72 -12.58
N ALA A 345 -9.96 9.61 -12.96
CA ALA A 345 -8.84 10.04 -12.12
C ALA A 345 -8.85 11.54 -11.81
N HIS A 346 -9.20 12.37 -12.80
CA HIS A 346 -9.35 13.81 -12.59
C HIS A 346 -10.42 14.10 -11.53
N ASN A 347 -11.61 13.49 -11.64
CA ASN A 347 -12.68 13.66 -10.64
C ASN A 347 -12.29 13.12 -9.26
N LEU A 348 -11.52 12.01 -9.19
CA LEU A 348 -10.97 11.49 -7.94
C LEU A 348 -9.99 12.48 -7.28
N LEU A 349 -9.13 13.14 -8.07
CA LEU A 349 -8.21 14.18 -7.57
C LEU A 349 -8.97 15.38 -7.01
N ILE A 350 -9.99 15.85 -7.74
CA ILE A 350 -10.87 16.93 -7.27
C ILE A 350 -11.58 16.52 -5.97
N ALA A 351 -12.17 15.32 -5.92
CA ALA A 351 -12.87 14.81 -4.73
C ALA A 351 -11.95 14.71 -3.50
N HIS A 352 -10.73 14.20 -3.67
CA HIS A 352 -9.72 14.17 -2.62
C HIS A 352 -9.40 15.59 -2.12
N ALA A 353 -9.13 16.52 -3.03
CA ALA A 353 -8.78 17.88 -2.67
C ALA A 353 -9.93 18.60 -1.97
N MET A 354 -11.18 18.45 -2.43
CA MET A 354 -12.37 19.01 -1.79
C MET A 354 -12.55 18.48 -0.36
N ALA A 355 -12.36 17.18 -0.14
CA ALA A 355 -12.43 16.57 1.19
C ALA A 355 -11.31 17.09 2.11
N TRP A 356 -10.08 17.22 1.59
CA TRP A 356 -8.96 17.77 2.37
C TRP A 356 -9.20 19.23 2.77
N ARG A 357 -9.68 20.07 1.83
CA ARG A 357 -9.97 21.50 2.09
C ARG A 357 -11.06 21.67 3.14
N ILE A 358 -12.15 20.90 3.05
CA ILE A 358 -13.19 20.93 4.09
C ILE A 358 -12.62 20.55 5.46
N TYR A 359 -11.76 19.53 5.53
CA TYR A 359 -11.13 19.15 6.78
C TYR A 359 -10.28 20.29 7.34
N ASP A 360 -9.44 20.87 6.50
CA ASP A 360 -8.52 21.96 6.84
C ASP A 360 -9.27 23.19 7.38
N GLU A 361 -10.32 23.61 6.68
CA GLU A 361 -11.08 24.82 6.98
C GLU A 361 -12.01 24.66 8.19
N GLN A 362 -12.68 23.51 8.34
CA GLN A 362 -13.80 23.37 9.27
C GLN A 362 -13.48 22.48 10.49
N TYR A 363 -12.58 21.50 10.36
CA TYR A 363 -12.41 20.43 11.35
C TYR A 363 -11.03 20.43 12.01
N ARG A 364 -9.96 20.78 11.28
CA ARG A 364 -8.57 20.65 11.75
C ARG A 364 -8.32 21.39 13.06
N SER A 365 -8.83 22.61 13.21
CA SER A 365 -8.62 23.46 14.39
C SER A 365 -9.19 22.88 15.69
N SER A 366 -10.22 22.03 15.59
CA SER A 366 -10.87 21.40 16.75
C SER A 366 -10.47 19.93 16.93
N GLN A 367 -10.14 19.24 15.85
CA GLN A 367 -9.85 17.80 15.86
C GLN A 367 -8.36 17.46 15.90
N TYR A 368 -7.49 18.37 15.42
CA TYR A 368 -6.03 18.22 15.37
C TYR A 368 -5.53 16.96 14.65
N GLY A 369 -6.32 16.44 13.69
CA GLY A 369 -5.92 15.30 12.87
C GLY A 369 -5.19 15.69 11.58
N LYS A 370 -4.77 14.67 10.84
CA LYS A 370 -4.14 14.78 9.53
C LYS A 370 -4.92 13.98 8.47
N VAL A 371 -4.97 14.49 7.25
CA VAL A 371 -5.65 13.91 6.09
C VAL A 371 -4.67 13.78 4.92
N SER A 372 -4.72 12.63 4.25
CA SER A 372 -4.00 12.39 2.99
C SER A 372 -4.78 11.38 2.12
N LEU A 373 -4.15 10.88 1.06
CA LEU A 373 -4.59 9.74 0.25
C LEU A 373 -3.49 8.67 0.20
N SER A 374 -3.85 7.40 0.07
CA SER A 374 -2.86 6.32 -0.08
C SER A 374 -2.66 5.99 -1.55
N LEU A 375 -1.44 6.12 -2.05
CA LEU A 375 -1.10 5.79 -3.43
C LEU A 375 -0.48 4.40 -3.52
N HIS A 376 -0.92 3.60 -4.49
CA HIS A 376 -0.19 2.39 -4.87
C HIS A 376 1.16 2.82 -5.46
N SER A 377 2.26 2.26 -5.00
CA SER A 377 3.61 2.72 -5.31
C SER A 377 4.56 1.54 -5.39
N ASP A 378 4.28 0.62 -6.32
CA ASP A 378 5.25 -0.42 -6.65
C ASP A 378 6.50 0.25 -7.25
N TRP A 379 7.67 -0.36 -7.02
CA TRP A 379 8.88 0.12 -7.66
C TRP A 379 9.00 -0.47 -9.08
N ALA A 380 9.74 0.18 -9.97
CA ALA A 380 10.05 -0.38 -11.29
C ALA A 380 11.54 -0.38 -11.58
N GLU A 381 11.99 -1.48 -12.16
CA GLU A 381 13.36 -1.69 -12.62
C GLU A 381 13.36 -2.06 -14.10
N PRO A 382 14.39 -1.63 -14.86
CA PRO A 382 14.54 -2.10 -16.24
C PRO A 382 14.77 -3.60 -16.25
N ALA A 383 13.96 -4.33 -17.02
CA ALA A 383 14.13 -5.77 -17.19
C ALA A 383 15.50 -6.14 -17.79
N ASN A 384 16.02 -5.27 -18.66
CA ASN A 384 17.39 -5.31 -19.15
C ASN A 384 18.09 -4.02 -18.70
N PRO A 385 18.97 -4.07 -17.68
CA PRO A 385 19.63 -2.89 -17.13
C PRO A 385 20.69 -2.29 -18.07
N PHE A 386 21.04 -2.99 -19.16
CA PHE A 386 22.02 -2.53 -20.14
C PHE A 386 21.39 -1.79 -21.31
N PHE A 387 20.05 -1.69 -21.36
CA PHE A 387 19.33 -1.10 -22.48
C PHE A 387 18.52 0.13 -22.06
N GLU A 388 18.88 1.28 -22.63
CA GLU A 388 18.38 2.59 -22.23
C GLU A 388 16.86 2.74 -22.38
N SER A 389 16.24 2.07 -23.36
CA SER A 389 14.78 2.13 -23.54
C SER A 389 14.04 1.53 -22.34
N HIS A 390 14.62 0.53 -21.67
CA HIS A 390 14.02 -0.10 -20.47
C HIS A 390 14.20 0.80 -19.25
N SER A 391 15.33 1.50 -19.13
CA SER A 391 15.54 2.52 -18.09
C SER A 391 14.54 3.68 -18.21
N LYS A 392 14.28 4.12 -19.46
CA LYS A 392 13.24 5.11 -19.75
C LYS A 392 11.83 4.57 -19.49
N ALA A 393 11.58 3.29 -19.77
CA ALA A 393 10.31 2.62 -19.45
C ALA A 393 10.08 2.55 -17.94
N ALA A 394 11.10 2.22 -17.13
CA ALA A 394 11.02 2.23 -15.67
C ALA A 394 10.71 3.63 -15.13
N SER A 395 11.39 4.65 -15.64
CA SER A 395 11.09 6.04 -15.28
C SER A 395 9.67 6.46 -15.67
N ARG A 396 9.20 6.05 -16.86
CA ARG A 396 7.84 6.33 -17.34
C ARG A 396 6.78 5.60 -16.50
N PHE A 397 7.04 4.37 -16.09
CA PHE A 397 6.16 3.62 -15.19
C PHE A 397 5.88 4.42 -13.90
N LEU A 398 6.92 4.92 -13.24
CA LEU A 398 6.79 5.70 -12.00
C LEU A 398 5.97 6.98 -12.21
N GLN A 399 6.08 7.62 -13.38
CA GLN A 399 5.31 8.83 -13.70
C GLN A 399 3.83 8.52 -13.95
N PHE A 400 3.51 7.41 -14.63
CA PHE A 400 2.13 7.01 -14.89
C PHE A 400 1.47 6.37 -13.66
N GLU A 401 2.22 5.66 -12.81
CA GLU A 401 1.67 5.03 -11.60
C GLU A 401 1.60 6.00 -10.42
N ILE A 402 2.73 6.59 -10.03
CA ILE A 402 2.83 7.42 -8.82
C ILE A 402 2.66 8.89 -9.18
N GLY A 403 3.42 9.38 -10.16
CA GLY A 403 3.43 10.79 -10.56
C GLY A 403 2.06 11.31 -10.99
N TRP A 404 1.22 10.47 -11.59
CA TRP A 404 -0.10 10.82 -12.08
C TRP A 404 -0.99 11.46 -11.01
N PHE A 405 -0.98 10.94 -9.79
CA PHE A 405 -1.69 11.52 -8.65
C PHE A 405 -0.78 12.36 -7.75
N ALA A 406 0.50 11.98 -7.59
CA ALA A 406 1.40 12.65 -6.67
C ALA A 406 1.88 14.03 -7.17
N ASN A 407 2.08 14.25 -8.48
CA ASN A 407 2.51 15.56 -8.98
C ASN A 407 1.45 16.67 -8.77
N PRO A 408 0.16 16.45 -9.10
CA PRO A 408 -0.88 17.42 -8.78
C PRO A 408 -0.91 17.81 -7.30
N ILE A 409 -0.80 16.83 -6.41
CA ILE A 409 -0.97 17.04 -4.97
C ILE A 409 0.28 17.62 -4.32
N PHE A 410 1.45 17.00 -4.52
CA PHE A 410 2.66 17.29 -3.74
C PHE A 410 3.64 18.23 -4.43
N LYS A 411 3.44 18.59 -5.71
CA LYS A 411 4.46 19.35 -6.47
C LYS A 411 3.92 20.56 -7.21
N THR A 412 3.13 20.35 -8.25
CA THR A 412 2.86 21.39 -9.27
C THR A 412 1.42 21.87 -9.30
N GLY A 413 0.46 21.09 -8.80
CA GLY A 413 -0.97 21.33 -9.07
C GLY A 413 -1.45 20.77 -10.42
N ASP A 414 -0.57 20.17 -11.21
CA ASP A 414 -0.88 19.64 -12.55
C ASP A 414 -0.27 18.25 -12.75
N TYR A 415 -0.73 17.53 -13.78
CA TYR A 415 -0.20 16.21 -14.14
C TYR A 415 1.30 16.27 -14.50
N PRO A 416 2.04 15.15 -14.41
CA PRO A 416 3.45 15.11 -14.81
C PRO A 416 3.66 15.58 -16.25
N ALA A 417 4.61 16.49 -16.46
CA ALA A 417 4.99 16.95 -17.79
C ALA A 417 5.38 15.79 -18.70
N THR A 418 6.21 14.86 -18.19
CA THR A 418 6.63 13.66 -18.92
C THR A 418 5.47 12.77 -19.37
N MET A 419 4.41 12.67 -18.56
CA MET A 419 3.21 11.90 -18.90
C MET A 419 2.43 12.59 -20.02
N ARG A 420 2.19 13.91 -19.88
CA ARG A 420 1.48 14.72 -20.86
C ARG A 420 2.21 14.76 -22.22
N GLU A 421 3.52 14.95 -22.19
CA GLU A 421 4.38 14.95 -23.38
C GLU A 421 4.35 13.61 -24.10
N TYR A 422 4.41 12.49 -23.37
CA TYR A 422 4.39 11.15 -23.96
C TYR A 422 3.05 10.84 -24.64
N ILE A 423 1.93 11.14 -23.99
CA ILE A 423 0.59 10.99 -24.58
C ILE A 423 0.45 11.88 -25.82
N THR A 424 0.90 13.14 -25.74
CA THR A 424 0.87 14.07 -26.87
C THR A 424 1.72 13.57 -28.04
N PHE A 425 2.88 12.99 -27.78
CA PHE A 425 3.74 12.37 -28.78
C PHE A 425 3.00 11.22 -29.50
N LYS A 426 2.34 10.32 -28.77
CA LYS A 426 1.57 9.22 -29.36
C LYS A 426 0.41 9.72 -30.22
N ASN A 427 -0.31 10.73 -29.74
CA ASN A 427 -1.41 11.35 -30.51
C ASN A 427 -0.91 11.97 -31.82
N ARG A 428 0.22 12.70 -31.79
CA ARG A 428 0.83 13.30 -33.00
C ARG A 428 1.27 12.26 -34.03
N LYS A 429 1.56 11.04 -33.58
CA LYS A 429 1.92 9.91 -34.44
C LYS A 429 0.72 9.08 -34.88
N GLY A 430 -0.50 9.44 -34.46
CA GLY A 430 -1.72 8.67 -34.76
C GLY A 430 -1.75 7.29 -34.10
N LEU A 431 -0.98 7.07 -33.02
CA LEU A 431 -0.89 5.79 -32.32
C LEU A 431 -1.93 5.63 -31.21
N SER A 432 -2.47 6.76 -30.73
CA SER A 432 -3.49 6.87 -29.70
C SER A 432 -4.36 8.11 -29.97
N TYR A 433 -5.58 8.12 -29.44
CA TYR A 433 -6.52 9.26 -29.49
C TYR A 433 -6.92 9.68 -28.07
N THR A 434 -5.95 9.65 -27.16
CA THR A 434 -6.13 9.95 -25.75
C THR A 434 -6.13 11.46 -25.49
N LEU A 435 -7.10 11.95 -24.75
CA LEU A 435 -7.15 13.32 -24.24
C LEU A 435 -6.92 13.30 -22.73
N LEU A 436 -5.71 13.67 -22.30
CA LEU A 436 -5.43 13.91 -20.88
C LEU A 436 -6.06 15.25 -20.48
N PRO A 437 -6.98 15.29 -19.48
CA PRO A 437 -7.58 16.53 -19.02
C PRO A 437 -6.54 17.58 -18.62
N SER A 438 -6.94 18.84 -18.66
CA SER A 438 -6.12 19.96 -18.18
C SER A 438 -6.80 20.57 -16.96
N PHE A 439 -6.03 20.82 -15.91
CA PHE A 439 -6.53 21.52 -14.74
C PHE A 439 -6.71 23.01 -15.05
N THR A 440 -7.85 23.58 -14.64
CA THR A 440 -8.02 25.04 -14.63
C THR A 440 -7.15 25.68 -13.54
N SER A 441 -6.99 27.00 -13.55
CA SER A 441 -6.21 27.71 -12.53
C SER A 441 -6.77 27.46 -11.11
N GLU A 442 -8.09 27.41 -11.00
CA GLU A 442 -8.82 27.16 -9.75
C GLU A 442 -8.59 25.72 -9.28
N GLU A 443 -8.68 24.74 -10.18
CA GLU A 443 -8.43 23.35 -9.83
C GLU A 443 -6.97 23.10 -9.45
N LYS A 444 -6.00 23.74 -10.13
CA LYS A 444 -4.58 23.68 -9.75
C LYS A 444 -4.36 24.16 -8.32
N GLN A 445 -5.00 25.27 -7.95
CA GLN A 445 -4.93 25.80 -6.59
C GLN A 445 -5.64 24.87 -5.59
N LEU A 446 -6.76 24.27 -5.98
CA LEU A 446 -7.52 23.34 -5.15
C LEU A 446 -6.67 22.12 -4.78
N VAL A 447 -6.06 21.45 -5.76
CA VAL A 447 -5.34 20.17 -5.57
C VAL A 447 -3.93 20.35 -5.00
N LYS A 448 -3.24 21.45 -5.31
CA LYS A 448 -1.85 21.66 -4.87
C LYS A 448 -1.78 21.81 -3.34
N GLY A 449 -0.98 20.96 -2.71
CA GLY A 449 -0.76 20.93 -1.27
C GLY A 449 -1.89 20.29 -0.47
N ALA A 450 -2.84 19.60 -1.12
CA ALA A 450 -4.00 19.00 -0.46
C ALA A 450 -3.70 17.67 0.27
N ALA A 451 -2.57 17.57 0.99
CA ALA A 451 -2.20 16.40 1.77
C ALA A 451 -1.22 16.76 2.90
N ASP A 452 -1.41 16.17 4.08
CA ASP A 452 -0.59 16.48 5.26
C ASP A 452 0.65 15.58 5.42
N PHE A 453 0.64 14.43 4.74
CA PHE A 453 1.70 13.44 4.74
C PHE A 453 1.62 12.61 3.46
N TYR A 454 2.68 11.89 3.11
CA TYR A 454 2.66 10.95 1.99
C TYR A 454 2.28 9.55 2.50
N ALA A 455 1.19 8.97 1.97
CA ALA A 455 0.82 7.59 2.27
C ALA A 455 1.09 6.65 1.09
N LEU A 456 1.86 5.60 1.35
CA LEU A 456 2.38 4.67 0.36
C LEU A 456 1.88 3.24 0.64
N ASN A 457 1.21 2.65 -0.33
CA ASN A 457 1.00 1.22 -0.41
C ASN A 457 2.05 0.63 -1.36
N HIS A 458 2.92 -0.26 -0.87
CA HIS A 458 3.98 -0.86 -1.67
C HIS A 458 3.99 -2.36 -1.43
N PHE A 459 4.07 -3.15 -2.51
CA PHE A 459 4.03 -4.61 -2.39
C PHE A 459 5.21 -5.28 -3.09
N THR A 460 5.59 -4.81 -4.28
CA THR A 460 6.59 -5.46 -5.12
C THR A 460 7.42 -4.47 -5.93
N THR A 461 8.47 -4.99 -6.58
CA THR A 461 9.12 -4.33 -7.72
C THR A 461 8.67 -5.01 -9.02
N ARG A 462 8.42 -4.21 -10.06
CA ARG A 462 8.07 -4.65 -11.41
C ARG A 462 9.28 -4.53 -12.32
N PHE A 463 9.54 -5.54 -13.16
CA PHE A 463 10.56 -5.45 -14.19
C PHE A 463 9.90 -5.07 -15.51
N VAL A 464 10.34 -3.98 -16.12
CA VAL A 464 9.66 -3.39 -17.28
C VAL A 464 10.53 -3.37 -18.53
N ILE A 465 9.89 -3.61 -19.67
CA ILE A 465 10.45 -3.36 -21.00
C ILE A 465 9.67 -2.26 -21.71
N HIS A 466 10.29 -1.61 -22.70
CA HIS A 466 9.58 -0.72 -23.60
C HIS A 466 8.94 -1.54 -24.72
N GLU A 467 7.62 -1.50 -24.82
CA GLU A 467 6.89 -2.14 -25.91
C GLU A 467 5.87 -1.14 -26.48
N PRO A 468 6.10 -0.62 -27.69
CA PRO A 468 5.12 0.24 -28.36
C PRO A 468 3.82 -0.51 -28.64
N GLN A 469 2.69 0.04 -28.18
CA GLN A 469 1.37 -0.53 -28.36
C GLN A 469 0.43 0.48 -29.02
N ASN A 470 -0.44 0.03 -29.92
CA ASN A 470 -1.40 0.90 -30.60
C ASN A 470 -2.77 0.82 -29.93
N GLY A 471 -3.47 1.96 -29.84
CA GLY A 471 -4.82 2.06 -29.30
C GLY A 471 -4.92 2.95 -28.07
N SER A 472 -6.15 3.34 -27.73
CA SER A 472 -6.45 4.33 -26.69
C SER A 472 -6.89 3.67 -25.38
N GLN A 473 -6.06 2.77 -24.85
CA GLN A 473 -6.22 2.22 -23.50
C GLN A 473 -5.10 2.74 -22.60
N TYR A 474 -5.36 2.91 -21.31
CA TYR A 474 -4.36 3.43 -20.36
C TYR A 474 -3.06 2.61 -20.38
N GLU A 475 -3.17 1.28 -20.47
CA GLU A 475 -2.01 0.39 -20.55
C GLU A 475 -1.17 0.60 -21.82
N PHE A 476 -1.83 0.98 -22.91
CA PHE A 476 -1.17 1.21 -24.20
C PHE A 476 -0.54 2.59 -24.23
N ASP A 477 -1.12 3.60 -23.58
CA ASP A 477 -0.54 4.95 -23.52
C ASP A 477 0.83 4.99 -22.83
N ARG A 478 1.12 4.02 -21.95
CA ARG A 478 2.40 3.93 -21.23
C ARG A 478 3.48 3.09 -21.95
N ASP A 479 3.17 2.37 -23.03
CA ASP A 479 4.12 1.53 -23.80
C ASP A 479 5.10 0.71 -22.92
N ILE A 480 4.54 -0.03 -21.96
CA ILE A 480 5.28 -0.83 -20.99
C ILE A 480 4.69 -2.24 -20.95
N GLN A 481 5.58 -3.24 -20.99
CA GLN A 481 5.26 -4.63 -20.69
C GLN A 481 6.05 -5.08 -19.45
N PHE A 482 5.44 -5.95 -18.65
CA PHE A 482 6.05 -6.52 -17.45
C PHE A 482 6.66 -7.89 -17.73
N LEU A 483 7.87 -8.10 -17.20
CA LEU A 483 8.50 -9.41 -17.15
C LEU A 483 8.61 -9.90 -15.71
N GLN A 484 8.55 -11.22 -15.52
CA GLN A 484 8.78 -11.85 -14.23
C GLN A 484 10.24 -12.29 -14.14
N ASP A 485 10.97 -11.74 -13.17
CA ASP A 485 12.31 -12.24 -12.87
C ASP A 485 12.23 -13.49 -12.00
N ILE A 486 12.44 -14.64 -12.64
CA ILE A 486 12.37 -15.95 -11.99
C ILE A 486 13.48 -16.18 -10.96
N THR A 487 14.52 -15.34 -10.93
CA THR A 487 15.62 -15.43 -9.95
C THR A 487 15.21 -14.85 -8.60
N CYS A 488 14.19 -14.01 -8.58
CA CYS A 488 13.60 -13.49 -7.36
C CYS A 488 12.64 -14.51 -6.74
N LEU A 489 12.66 -14.60 -5.40
CA LEU A 489 11.62 -15.30 -4.66
C LEU A 489 10.26 -14.66 -4.98
N SER A 490 9.20 -15.46 -5.16
CA SER A 490 7.86 -14.93 -5.47
C SER A 490 6.76 -15.69 -4.75
N SER A 491 5.62 -15.02 -4.59
CA SER A 491 4.42 -15.59 -3.99
C SER A 491 3.61 -16.44 -4.99
N PRO A 492 2.59 -17.20 -4.52
CA PRO A 492 1.65 -17.91 -5.40
C PRO A 492 0.96 -16.98 -6.40
N SER A 493 0.64 -15.75 -5.99
CA SER A 493 0.09 -14.71 -6.87
C SER A 493 1.14 -14.03 -7.77
N ARG A 494 2.36 -14.58 -7.85
CA ARG A 494 3.50 -14.09 -8.64
C ARG A 494 3.98 -12.69 -8.25
N LEU A 495 3.78 -12.26 -7.01
CA LEU A 495 4.42 -11.04 -6.49
C LEU A 495 5.89 -11.32 -6.19
N ALA A 496 6.80 -10.50 -6.70
CA ALA A 496 8.23 -10.67 -6.49
C ALA A 496 8.66 -10.07 -5.15
N VAL A 497 9.41 -10.83 -4.35
CA VAL A 497 9.97 -10.37 -3.09
C VAL A 497 11.28 -9.65 -3.40
N VAL A 498 11.21 -8.33 -3.52
CA VAL A 498 12.34 -7.45 -3.87
C VAL A 498 12.47 -6.35 -2.80
N PRO A 499 13.06 -6.67 -1.63
CA PRO A 499 13.01 -5.78 -0.46
C PRO A 499 13.63 -4.41 -0.70
N TRP A 500 14.77 -4.34 -1.40
CA TRP A 500 15.46 -3.06 -1.68
C TRP A 500 14.63 -2.12 -2.56
N GLY A 501 13.59 -2.62 -3.23
CA GLY A 501 12.64 -1.81 -4.00
C GLY A 501 11.91 -0.79 -3.14
N ILE A 502 11.52 -1.14 -1.90
CA ILE A 502 10.84 -0.19 -1.01
C ILE A 502 11.75 0.99 -0.64
N ARG A 503 13.04 0.73 -0.41
CA ARG A 503 14.04 1.77 -0.15
C ARG A 503 14.25 2.66 -1.37
N LYS A 504 14.30 2.09 -2.58
CA LYS A 504 14.41 2.87 -3.83
C LYS A 504 13.20 3.78 -4.05
N VAL A 505 11.97 3.28 -3.87
CA VAL A 505 10.76 4.12 -4.05
C VAL A 505 10.68 5.21 -2.97
N LEU A 506 11.05 4.93 -1.72
CA LEU A 506 11.10 5.93 -0.65
C LEU A 506 12.10 7.05 -0.96
N ARG A 507 13.31 6.71 -1.43
CA ARG A 507 14.30 7.70 -1.90
C ARG A 507 13.78 8.49 -3.09
N TRP A 508 13.12 7.83 -4.03
CA TRP A 508 12.55 8.50 -5.21
C TRP A 508 11.45 9.49 -4.82
N ILE A 509 10.57 9.14 -3.87
CA ILE A 509 9.54 10.04 -3.32
C ILE A 509 10.19 11.26 -2.67
N LYS A 510 11.15 11.05 -1.74
CA LYS A 510 11.89 12.13 -1.08
C LYS A 510 12.56 13.07 -2.08
N LYS A 511 13.25 12.50 -3.09
CA LYS A 511 13.92 13.27 -4.15
C LYS A 511 12.93 14.05 -5.02
N THR A 512 11.76 13.49 -5.29
CA THR A 512 10.80 14.06 -6.27
C THR A 512 9.89 15.11 -5.66
N TYR A 513 9.48 14.90 -4.40
CA TYR A 513 8.45 15.69 -3.71
C TYR A 513 8.94 16.40 -2.45
N GLY A 514 10.20 16.20 -2.07
CA GLY A 514 10.80 16.82 -0.88
C GLY A 514 10.65 15.98 0.39
N ASP A 515 11.04 16.58 1.50
CA ASP A 515 11.22 15.91 2.78
C ASP A 515 9.95 15.97 3.65
N MET A 516 8.96 15.15 3.29
CA MET A 516 7.65 15.07 3.96
C MET A 516 7.57 13.85 4.88
N ASP A 517 6.66 13.90 5.86
CA ASP A 517 6.30 12.70 6.65
C ASP A 517 5.74 11.61 5.72
N ILE A 518 6.28 10.39 5.80
CA ILE A 518 5.85 9.23 5.00
C ILE A 518 5.29 8.14 5.92
N TYR A 519 4.11 7.63 5.57
CA TYR A 519 3.53 6.44 6.17
C TYR A 519 3.44 5.33 5.12
N ILE A 520 3.97 4.15 5.45
CA ILE A 520 3.76 2.94 4.64
C ILE A 520 2.44 2.35 5.09
N THR A 521 1.35 2.69 4.40
CA THR A 521 -0.02 2.40 4.82
C THR A 521 -0.50 1.01 4.41
N ALA A 522 0.22 0.31 3.52
CA ALA A 522 0.08 -1.13 3.29
C ALA A 522 1.38 -1.73 2.74
N ASN A 523 1.88 -2.79 3.37
CA ASN A 523 2.96 -3.64 2.87
C ASN A 523 2.75 -5.09 3.32
N GLY A 524 2.81 -6.05 2.40
CA GLY A 524 2.53 -7.45 2.71
C GLY A 524 2.65 -8.39 1.51
N ILE A 525 2.51 -9.68 1.77
CA ILE A 525 2.66 -10.74 0.76
C ILE A 525 1.64 -11.87 1.01
N ASP A 526 1.15 -12.48 -0.06
CA ASP A 526 0.33 -13.69 0.03
C ASP A 526 1.23 -14.91 0.25
N ASP A 527 0.80 -15.79 1.15
CA ASP A 527 1.52 -17.00 1.52
C ASP A 527 0.59 -18.22 1.38
N PRO A 528 1.00 -19.30 0.68
CA PRO A 528 0.14 -20.46 0.51
C PRO A 528 -0.11 -21.21 1.83
N SER A 529 0.76 -21.05 2.83
CA SER A 529 0.74 -21.82 4.07
C SER A 529 -0.32 -21.34 5.06
N LEU A 530 -1.01 -22.29 5.70
CA LEU A 530 -1.94 -22.01 6.81
C LEU A 530 -1.24 -22.02 8.17
N ASP A 531 -0.21 -22.87 8.31
CA ASP A 531 0.41 -23.17 9.60
C ASP A 531 1.83 -22.63 9.75
N ASN A 532 2.55 -22.43 8.64
CA ASN A 532 3.94 -21.95 8.63
C ASN A 532 4.17 -20.93 7.52
N ASP A 533 3.92 -19.65 7.79
CA ASP A 533 4.02 -18.55 6.83
C ASP A 533 5.44 -17.98 6.71
N GLU A 534 6.39 -18.84 6.34
CA GLU A 534 7.83 -18.51 6.21
C GLU A 534 8.09 -17.41 5.18
N LEU A 535 7.37 -17.41 4.05
CA LEU A 535 7.53 -16.38 3.02
C LEU A 535 7.16 -15.01 3.59
N ARG A 536 6.08 -14.95 4.37
CA ARG A 536 5.67 -13.71 5.04
C ARG A 536 6.66 -13.25 6.10
N ASN A 537 7.20 -14.17 6.90
CA ASN A 537 8.23 -13.83 7.89
C ASN A 537 9.49 -13.26 7.22
N TYR A 538 9.95 -13.92 6.17
CA TYR A 538 11.08 -13.46 5.36
C TYR A 538 10.79 -12.10 4.74
N TYR A 539 9.61 -11.92 4.16
CA TYR A 539 9.17 -10.65 3.56
C TYR A 539 9.16 -9.52 4.59
N LEU A 540 8.46 -9.69 5.72
CA LEU A 540 8.40 -8.69 6.79
C LEU A 540 9.81 -8.32 7.29
N GLY A 541 10.64 -9.31 7.57
CA GLY A 541 11.99 -9.07 8.09
C GLY A 541 12.85 -8.26 7.11
N LYS A 542 12.81 -8.60 5.83
CA LYS A 542 13.62 -7.93 4.81
C LYS A 542 13.07 -6.56 4.40
N TYR A 543 11.76 -6.40 4.25
CA TYR A 543 11.17 -5.11 3.89
C TYR A 543 11.32 -4.10 5.03
N VAL A 544 11.07 -4.49 6.29
CA VAL A 544 11.26 -3.59 7.44
C VAL A 544 12.73 -3.22 7.62
N GLN A 545 13.69 -4.12 7.32
CA GLN A 545 15.11 -3.78 7.28
C GLN A 545 15.43 -2.68 6.25
N GLU A 546 14.86 -2.76 5.04
CA GLU A 546 15.08 -1.74 4.01
C GLU A 546 14.39 -0.41 4.33
N VAL A 547 13.24 -0.44 5.02
CA VAL A 547 12.60 0.74 5.60
C VAL A 547 13.47 1.38 6.68
N LEU A 548 14.07 0.58 7.56
CA LEU A 548 14.99 1.07 8.60
C LEU A 548 16.25 1.72 7.99
N LYS A 549 16.78 1.14 6.91
CA LYS A 549 17.87 1.74 6.14
C LYS A 549 17.46 3.05 5.46
N ALA A 550 16.26 3.12 4.91
CA ALA A 550 15.73 4.37 4.35
C ALA A 550 15.60 5.46 5.43
N TYR A 551 15.19 5.08 6.65
CA TYR A 551 15.08 5.99 7.79
C TYR A 551 16.46 6.51 8.26
N TYR A 552 17.44 5.62 8.48
CA TYR A 552 18.75 5.99 9.04
C TYR A 552 19.78 6.46 8.02
N ILE A 553 19.88 5.78 6.88
CA ILE A 553 20.95 6.00 5.91
C ILE A 553 20.53 7.03 4.87
N ASP A 554 19.28 6.96 4.42
CA ASP A 554 18.76 7.89 3.40
C ASP A 554 18.00 9.08 4.02
N GLU A 555 17.92 9.12 5.35
CA GLU A 555 17.26 10.15 6.17
C GLU A 555 15.82 10.43 5.73
N VAL A 556 15.08 9.41 5.30
CA VAL A 556 13.67 9.55 4.92
C VAL A 556 12.82 9.67 6.19
N LYS A 557 11.94 10.68 6.26
CA LYS A 557 11.02 10.91 7.39
C LYS A 557 9.87 9.90 7.45
N ILE A 558 10.20 8.65 7.75
CA ILE A 558 9.22 7.57 7.88
C ILE A 558 8.61 7.60 9.28
N LYS A 559 7.29 7.71 9.35
CA LYS A 559 6.52 7.85 10.59
C LYS A 559 5.73 6.61 10.99
N GLY A 560 5.51 5.68 10.06
CA GLY A 560 4.79 4.45 10.37
C GLY A 560 4.85 3.38 9.30
N TYR A 561 4.59 2.16 9.73
CA TYR A 561 4.55 0.96 8.91
C TYR A 561 3.31 0.13 9.24
N TYR A 562 2.48 -0.12 8.23
CA TYR A 562 1.23 -0.85 8.36
C TYR A 562 1.29 -2.13 7.54
N ALA A 563 1.28 -3.26 8.25
CA ALA A 563 1.34 -4.58 7.63
C ALA A 563 -0.03 -4.95 7.02
N PHE A 564 -0.03 -5.43 5.78
CA PHE A 564 -1.22 -5.86 5.05
C PHE A 564 -1.29 -7.40 5.03
N LYS A 565 -2.28 -8.04 5.65
CA LYS A 565 -3.47 -7.48 6.35
C LYS A 565 -3.84 -8.26 7.60
N LEU A 566 -4.79 -7.75 8.40
CA LEU A 566 -5.23 -8.40 9.64
C LEU A 566 -5.81 -9.80 9.38
N THR A 567 -6.92 -9.89 8.63
CA THR A 567 -7.62 -11.15 8.37
C THR A 567 -7.67 -11.51 6.89
N GLU A 568 -7.61 -12.81 6.58
CA GLU A 568 -7.85 -13.29 5.21
C GLU A 568 -9.31 -13.69 4.98
N GLU A 569 -9.71 -13.70 3.71
CA GLU A 569 -11.03 -14.16 3.27
C GLU A 569 -10.90 -15.52 2.57
N LYS A 570 -11.85 -16.44 2.76
CA LYS A 570 -11.76 -17.85 2.32
C LYS A 570 -11.40 -18.05 0.85
N SER A 571 -11.84 -17.17 -0.04
CA SER A 571 -11.69 -17.27 -1.49
C SER A 571 -10.71 -16.26 -2.10
N LYS A 572 -9.93 -15.55 -1.27
CA LYS A 572 -8.95 -14.57 -1.72
C LYS A 572 -7.51 -15.03 -1.43
N PRO A 573 -6.50 -14.45 -2.11
CA PRO A 573 -5.11 -14.68 -1.75
C PRO A 573 -4.84 -14.39 -0.27
N ARG A 574 -4.00 -15.22 0.34
CA ARG A 574 -3.82 -15.30 1.79
C ARG A 574 -2.83 -14.27 2.32
N PHE A 575 -3.26 -13.01 2.39
CA PHE A 575 -2.49 -11.90 2.97
C PHE A 575 -2.64 -11.77 4.50
N GLY A 576 -3.62 -12.43 5.11
CA GLY A 576 -3.99 -12.23 6.52
C GLY A 576 -3.02 -12.85 7.52
N PHE A 577 -2.65 -12.12 8.58
CA PHE A 577 -2.00 -12.64 9.79
C PHE A 577 -2.86 -13.68 10.51
N PHE A 578 -4.18 -13.53 10.41
CA PHE A 578 -5.15 -14.50 10.88
C PHE A 578 -5.82 -15.19 9.70
N THR A 579 -6.11 -16.48 9.88
CA THR A 579 -6.92 -17.24 8.92
C THR A 579 -8.37 -16.73 8.89
N SER A 580 -9.15 -17.17 7.90
CA SER A 580 -10.58 -16.83 7.84
C SER A 580 -11.38 -17.29 9.06
N ASP A 581 -10.87 -18.29 9.78
CA ASP A 581 -11.46 -18.82 11.01
C ASP A 581 -10.82 -18.19 12.26
N SER A 582 -10.14 -17.05 12.10
CA SER A 582 -9.52 -16.25 13.18
C SER A 582 -8.40 -16.97 13.94
N LYS A 583 -7.74 -17.96 13.32
CA LYS A 583 -6.54 -18.61 13.89
C LYS A 583 -5.30 -17.78 13.57
N GLY A 584 -4.46 -17.53 14.58
CA GLY A 584 -3.24 -16.73 14.40
C GLY A 584 -2.12 -17.54 13.77
N LYS A 585 -1.42 -16.95 12.80
CA LYS A 585 -0.26 -17.54 12.11
C LYS A 585 1.06 -17.19 12.80
N PRO A 586 2.16 -17.94 12.56
CA PRO A 586 3.47 -17.69 13.17
C PRO A 586 4.01 -16.27 12.97
N SER A 587 3.72 -15.62 11.85
CA SER A 587 4.13 -14.24 11.59
C SER A 587 3.65 -13.19 12.58
N ILE A 588 2.60 -13.47 13.36
CA ILE A 588 2.20 -12.61 14.47
C ILE A 588 3.30 -12.52 15.52
N LYS A 589 3.95 -13.65 15.86
CA LYS A 589 5.04 -13.66 16.85
C LYS A 589 6.23 -12.86 16.33
N PHE A 590 6.58 -13.03 15.06
CA PHE A 590 7.67 -12.29 14.43
C PHE A 590 7.37 -10.79 14.39
N TYR A 591 6.18 -10.39 13.94
CA TYR A 591 5.80 -8.97 13.89
C TYR A 591 5.72 -8.35 15.29
N ASN A 592 5.17 -9.06 16.28
CA ASN A 592 5.18 -8.60 17.67
C ASN A 592 6.59 -8.42 18.23
N SER A 593 7.55 -9.27 17.82
CA SER A 593 8.95 -9.10 18.18
C SER A 593 9.54 -7.83 17.56
N LEU A 594 9.28 -7.56 16.28
CA LEU A 594 9.71 -6.33 15.61
C LEU A 594 9.16 -5.09 16.31
N ILE A 595 7.88 -5.09 16.67
CA ILE A 595 7.23 -3.97 17.36
C ILE A 595 7.81 -3.79 18.78
N SER A 596 7.96 -4.88 19.54
CA SER A 596 8.51 -4.82 20.90
C SER A 596 9.93 -4.27 20.93
N ASN A 597 10.72 -4.64 19.92
CA ASN A 597 12.11 -4.21 19.78
C ASN A 597 12.24 -2.85 19.07
N ASN A 598 11.11 -2.28 18.62
CA ASN A 598 11.02 -1.11 17.77
C ASN A 598 11.98 -1.16 16.57
N GLY A 599 12.14 -2.32 15.93
CA GLY A 599 13.12 -2.54 14.86
C GLY A 599 14.04 -3.75 15.13
N PHE A 600 15.33 -3.58 14.87
CA PHE A 600 16.35 -4.63 14.96
C PHE A 600 17.54 -4.16 15.81
N PRO A 601 17.40 -4.06 17.14
CA PRO A 601 18.50 -3.62 17.99
C PRO A 601 19.55 -4.73 18.20
N ALA A 602 20.79 -4.33 18.46
CA ALA A 602 21.86 -5.25 18.87
C ALA A 602 21.71 -5.71 20.33
N ASP A 603 21.27 -4.81 21.21
CA ASP A 603 21.01 -5.04 22.64
C ASP A 603 19.58 -4.60 23.02
N TYR A 604 19.00 -5.16 24.08
CA TYR A 604 17.67 -4.78 24.55
C TYR A 604 17.66 -3.36 25.15
N SER A 605 17.46 -2.33 24.32
CA SER A 605 17.03 -1.01 24.75
C SER A 605 15.52 -0.91 24.62
N VAL A 606 14.83 -0.90 25.77
CA VAL A 606 13.41 -0.53 25.82
C VAL A 606 13.34 0.97 25.55
N CYS A 607 12.44 1.42 24.67
CA CYS A 607 12.04 2.83 24.62
C CYS A 607 11.59 3.22 26.04
N GLY A 608 12.48 3.86 26.80
CA GLY A 608 12.15 4.41 28.10
C GLY A 608 11.01 5.39 27.94
N ALA A 609 10.11 5.43 28.91
CA ALA A 609 9.06 6.43 29.00
C ALA A 609 9.66 7.84 29.21
N SER A 610 10.32 8.38 28.20
CA SER A 610 10.97 9.69 28.23
C SER A 610 11.03 10.31 26.83
N SER A 611 9.87 10.41 26.20
CA SER A 611 9.58 11.50 25.27
C SER A 611 8.08 11.75 25.28
N HIS A 612 7.54 12.07 26.46
CA HIS A 612 6.47 13.06 26.44
C HIS A 612 7.10 14.29 25.78
N GLU A 613 6.72 14.57 24.53
CA GLU A 613 6.61 15.96 24.08
C GLU A 613 6.14 16.75 25.28
N LYS A 614 6.81 17.85 25.62
CA LYS A 614 6.45 18.73 26.74
C LYS A 614 4.99 19.14 26.57
N GLN A 615 4.07 18.30 27.05
CA GLN A 615 2.69 18.64 27.31
C GLN A 615 2.82 19.70 28.37
N CYS A 616 2.58 20.93 27.95
CA CYS A 616 2.54 22.07 28.83
C CYS A 616 1.55 21.70 29.95
N SER A 617 2.08 21.39 31.14
CA SER A 617 1.29 21.05 32.33
C SER A 617 0.30 22.18 32.65
N PHE A 618 0.69 23.40 32.28
CA PHE A 618 -0.15 24.60 32.32
C PHE A 618 -1.34 24.53 31.35
N CYS A 619 -1.20 23.97 30.15
CA CYS A 619 -2.29 23.81 29.19
C CYS A 619 -3.30 22.72 29.62
N LEU A 620 -2.82 21.62 30.20
CA LEU A 620 -3.69 20.59 30.79
C LEU A 620 -4.45 21.13 32.00
N PHE A 621 -3.78 21.92 32.85
CA PHE A 621 -4.40 22.61 33.98
C PHE A 621 -5.49 23.60 33.53
N ILE A 622 -5.22 24.41 32.50
CA ILE A 622 -6.21 25.34 31.93
C ILE A 622 -7.37 24.58 31.31
N SER A 623 -7.12 23.49 30.59
CA SER A 623 -8.17 22.69 29.94
C SER A 623 -9.12 22.04 30.96
N GLN A 624 -8.59 21.46 32.04
CA GLN A 624 -9.39 20.81 33.08
C GLN A 624 -10.14 21.80 33.98
N LYS A 625 -9.66 23.04 34.11
CA LYS A 625 -10.22 24.06 35.01
C LYS A 625 -10.93 25.20 34.28
N LYS A 626 -11.22 25.07 32.96
CA LYS A 626 -11.98 26.07 32.18
C LYS A 626 -13.24 26.61 32.89
N PRO A 627 -14.09 25.78 33.53
CA PRO A 627 -15.28 26.29 34.22
C PRO A 627 -14.94 27.16 35.44
N LEU A 628 -13.88 26.80 36.19
CA LEU A 628 -13.43 27.53 37.38
C LEU A 628 -12.75 28.86 37.02
N ILE A 629 -11.96 28.88 35.94
CA ILE A 629 -11.34 30.11 35.42
C ILE A 629 -12.41 31.07 34.91
N PHE A 630 -13.41 30.56 34.17
CA PHE A 630 -14.55 31.36 33.73
C PHE A 630 -15.33 31.94 34.91
N PHE A 631 -15.59 31.13 35.95
CA PHE A 631 -16.27 31.58 37.17
C PHE A 631 -15.46 32.65 37.93
N ALA A 632 -14.14 32.49 38.02
CA ALA A 632 -13.24 33.48 38.63
C ALA A 632 -13.22 34.80 37.85
N CYS A 633 -13.19 34.76 36.52
CA CYS A 633 -13.29 35.95 35.68
C CYS A 633 -14.63 36.68 35.85
N CYS A 634 -15.74 35.95 35.98
CA CYS A 634 -17.05 36.53 36.30
C CYS A 634 -17.09 37.17 37.70
N LEU A 635 -16.49 36.54 38.71
CA LEU A 635 -16.38 37.12 40.05
C LEU A 635 -15.51 38.37 40.07
N PHE A 636 -14.42 38.38 39.29
CA PHE A 636 -13.54 39.55 39.20
C PHE A 636 -14.20 40.70 38.43
N SER A 637 -14.92 40.42 37.35
CA SER A 637 -15.66 41.46 36.60
C SER A 637 -16.78 42.06 37.44
N THR A 638 -17.52 41.24 38.20
CA THR A 638 -18.55 41.72 39.12
C THR A 638 -17.98 42.53 40.28
N LEU A 639 -16.81 42.15 40.82
CA LEU A 639 -16.11 42.93 41.85
C LEU A 639 -15.65 44.29 41.31
N ILE A 640 -15.09 44.35 40.10
CA ILE A 640 -14.70 45.61 39.45
C ILE A 640 -15.94 46.51 39.25
N LEU A 641 -17.06 45.93 38.81
CA LEU A 641 -18.30 46.68 38.58
C LEU A 641 -18.86 47.23 39.91
N LEU A 642 -18.83 46.45 40.98
CA LEU A 642 -19.20 46.88 42.32
C LEU A 642 -18.28 47.99 42.84
N LEU A 643 -16.96 47.85 42.68
CA LEU A 643 -15.99 48.89 43.07
C LEU A 643 -16.18 50.17 42.25
N ALA A 644 -16.47 50.07 40.96
CA ALA A 644 -16.78 51.21 40.10
C ALA A 644 -18.08 51.91 40.54
N ILE A 645 -19.13 51.15 40.89
CA ILE A 645 -20.37 51.69 41.44
C ILE A 645 -20.11 52.37 42.78
N ILE A 646 -19.36 51.76 43.68
CA ILE A 646 -18.99 52.34 44.98
C ILE A 646 -18.19 53.63 44.79
N PHE A 647 -17.21 53.63 43.88
CA PHE A 647 -16.41 54.81 43.57
C PHE A 647 -17.28 55.92 42.96
N PHE A 648 -18.19 55.58 42.05
CA PHE A 648 -19.15 56.50 41.46
C PHE A 648 -20.09 57.10 42.53
N HIS A 649 -20.60 56.27 43.44
CA HIS A 649 -21.46 56.72 44.55
C HIS A 649 -20.69 57.61 45.54
N LYS A 650 -19.43 57.28 45.85
CA LYS A 650 -18.55 58.08 46.72
C LYS A 650 -18.18 59.42 46.07
N ARG A 651 -17.98 59.43 44.75
CA ARG A 651 -17.73 60.66 43.95
C ARG A 651 -19.00 61.52 43.83
N LYS A 652 -20.18 60.91 43.69
CA LYS A 652 -21.49 61.60 43.71
C LYS A 652 -21.78 62.19 45.10
N ARG A 653 -21.52 61.47 46.19
CA ARG A 653 -21.61 61.99 47.58
C ARG A 653 -20.64 63.15 47.82
N ARG A 654 -19.39 63.07 47.34
CA ARG A 654 -18.42 64.17 47.43
C ARG A 654 -18.83 65.40 46.61
N LYS A 655 -19.42 65.22 45.42
CA LYS A 655 -20.01 66.34 44.64
C LYS A 655 -21.24 66.94 45.34
N HIS A 656 -22.08 66.14 46.00
CA HIS A 656 -23.22 66.63 46.77
C HIS A 656 -22.79 67.39 48.04
N PHE A 657 -21.73 66.96 48.72
CA PHE A 657 -21.14 67.71 49.85
C PHE A 657 -20.46 69.02 49.41
N LYS A 658 -19.77 69.04 48.26
CA LYS A 658 -19.23 70.29 47.67
C LYS A 658 -20.34 71.25 47.19
N ALA A 659 -21.45 70.74 46.67
CA ALA A 659 -22.60 71.57 46.30
C ALA A 659 -23.36 72.14 47.53
N LYS A 660 -23.31 71.46 48.68
CA LYS A 660 -23.88 71.95 49.94
C LYS A 660 -22.95 72.94 50.66
N SER A 661 -21.63 72.80 50.54
CA SER A 661 -20.68 73.77 51.13
C SER A 661 -20.56 75.08 50.35
N ILE A 662 -20.87 75.09 49.05
CA ILE A 662 -20.88 76.32 48.23
C ILE A 662 -22.17 77.14 48.44
N LYS A 663 -23.23 76.56 49.03
CA LYS A 663 -24.45 77.30 49.42
C LYS A 663 -24.38 77.96 50.81
N CYS A 664 -23.27 77.85 51.55
CA CYS A 664 -23.09 78.45 52.87
C CYS A 664 -21.99 79.53 52.95
N ILE A 665 -21.48 80.05 51.83
CA ILE A 665 -20.45 81.12 51.83
C ILE A 665 -20.89 82.34 50.98
N CYS A 666 -22.19 82.66 50.97
CA CYS A 666 -22.68 83.94 50.45
C CYS A 666 -23.77 84.52 51.37
N VAL A 667 -23.42 84.80 52.62
CA VAL A 667 -24.06 85.82 53.46
C VAL A 667 -22.97 86.36 54.39
N SER A 668 -22.84 87.69 54.49
CA SER A 668 -21.79 88.49 55.19
C SER A 668 -20.37 88.30 54.63
N PHE A 669 -19.70 89.27 54.00
CA PHE A 669 -19.64 90.74 54.17
C PHE A 669 -19.44 91.44 52.83
#